data_AF-A0A679KHA9-F1
#
_entry.id   AF-A0A679KHA9-F1
#
_cell.length_a   1.000
_cell.length_b   1.000
_cell.length_c   1.000
_cell.angle_alpha   90.00
_cell.angle_beta   90.00
_cell.angle_gamma   90.00
#
_symmetry.space_group_name_H-M   'P 1'
#
loop_
_entity.id
_entity.type
_entity.pdbx_description
1 polymer ?
#
loop_
_entity_poly.entity_id
_entity_poly.type
_entity_poly.pdbx_seq_one_letter_code
_entity_poly.pdbx_strand_id
1 'polypeptide(L)'
;MSFRIAIAKCQIILTLVKAETGDTVAAQRVAVIGAGIGGLVAALRLAHAGLDVTVLERAAAPGGKMRSVPADGAQVEAGPTVFTMRWVFEEIFSECGADLSDRVELRPASILARHAWGADQRLDLFADPEASAAAIRAFAGPREEDGYRRFRARAAEVYGTLEGPFIRGERPSPVDLGRRVGLSGLGGLLRIQPFTTLWGALGEYFRDPRLRQLFGRYATYCGSSPFEAPATLMLVAHVESQGVWHVEGGLSRLAAIIADLAEERGARIRYRAEVAAIAVETGRGVVGVDLADGERIAADLVVANADAAALGAGLFGSRAARAVEAVPPNARSLSAVTLCAKARSSGFPLVRHTVFFSGDYANEFAELRAGRLPSDPTIYVCAQDRADDDSALDRPERLLCLVNAPALGLERPLAPTEIATCETNLRRKLTECGLTIKATPGTVTTDPAGFERLFPATGGALYGRASHGWMASFKRPGARTALPGLYLAGAASIRGRGADGGAIGADRGGQPAGRSRREGPRFDIPVARDGYVWWYVDALSEDGRQGLTIIAFIGSVFSPYYALDLSRDPFDHCTMNVVLYGERANRFCMTERGRDSLRRDASQIRIGPSGLAWDGTTLTITLDEVTAPIPSRVRGTIRLRPNGFTRDTFTLDADGRHRWWPMAPSSPVEVTLDAPSLSWRGTAYFDTNHGDTALGRDFSDWTWCRADLKDGSAILYDVRRRDGSLQNLSLRFAADGARRDIRPPLPAALPPTRFWRMPRATRSDDGASSVVRTFEDTPFYARSLLASTLDGEPVRPVHESLSLDRFRNPLVQFMLPFRMPRRAG
;
A
#
# COMPACT_ATOMS: atom_id res chain seq x y z
N MET A 1 -7.11 8.91 -2.30
CA MET A 1 -6.85 8.09 -3.52
C MET A 1 -5.78 8.70 -4.44
N SER A 2 -5.96 9.91 -4.99
CA SER A 2 -5.05 10.51 -6.00
C SER A 2 -3.57 10.61 -5.57
N PHE A 3 -3.31 10.87 -4.28
CA PHE A 3 -1.97 10.79 -3.70
C PHE A 3 -1.34 9.41 -3.88
N ARG A 4 -2.00 8.33 -3.42
CA ARG A 4 -1.49 6.94 -3.54
C ARG A 4 -1.24 6.54 -5.01
N ILE A 5 -2.06 7.03 -5.95
CA ILE A 5 -1.85 6.80 -7.39
C ILE A 5 -0.58 7.50 -7.90
N ALA A 6 -0.31 8.75 -7.50
CA ALA A 6 0.93 9.44 -7.85
C ALA A 6 2.16 8.75 -7.19
N ILE A 7 2.02 8.31 -5.95
CA ILE A 7 3.06 7.65 -5.15
C ILE A 7 3.39 6.25 -5.69
N ALA A 8 2.38 5.48 -6.14
CA ALA A 8 2.58 4.19 -6.81
C ALA A 8 3.37 4.36 -8.12
N LYS A 9 3.10 5.42 -8.90
CA LYS A 9 3.93 5.75 -10.07
C LYS A 9 5.35 6.09 -9.71
N CYS A 10 5.60 6.81 -8.62
CA CYS A 10 6.97 7.13 -8.20
C CYS A 10 7.79 5.85 -7.94
N GLN A 11 7.16 4.80 -7.40
CA GLN A 11 7.81 3.50 -7.23
C GLN A 11 8.08 2.83 -8.58
N ILE A 12 7.12 2.87 -9.51
CA ILE A 12 7.26 2.30 -10.85
C ILE A 12 8.31 3.06 -11.67
N ILE A 13 8.38 4.39 -11.55
CA ILE A 13 9.43 5.22 -12.14
C ILE A 13 10.79 4.77 -11.60
N LEU A 14 10.96 4.61 -10.29
CA LEU A 14 12.20 4.10 -9.72
C LEU A 14 12.58 2.71 -10.27
N THR A 15 11.61 1.81 -10.42
CA THR A 15 11.83 0.47 -11.01
C THR A 15 12.19 0.53 -12.50
N LEU A 16 11.49 1.35 -13.28
CA LEU A 16 11.74 1.51 -14.72
C LEU A 16 13.09 2.19 -14.98
N VAL A 17 13.43 3.21 -14.20
CA VAL A 17 14.74 3.85 -14.22
C VAL A 17 15.82 2.83 -13.85
N LYS A 18 15.67 2.08 -12.75
CA LYS A 18 16.61 1.00 -12.39
C LYS A 18 16.76 -0.09 -13.47
N ALA A 19 15.71 -0.35 -14.27
CA ALA A 19 15.74 -1.30 -15.38
C ALA A 19 16.39 -0.72 -16.65
N GLU A 20 16.26 0.57 -16.92
CA GLU A 20 16.95 1.27 -18.03
C GLU A 20 18.41 1.62 -17.68
N THR A 21 18.79 1.71 -16.40
CA THR A 21 20.15 2.13 -15.98
C THR A 21 21.21 1.03 -15.95
N GLY A 22 20.85 -0.23 -15.70
CA GLY A 22 21.85 -1.26 -15.34
C GLY A 22 22.63 -0.90 -14.07
N ASP A 23 23.86 -1.40 -13.92
CA ASP A 23 24.73 -1.20 -12.72
C ASP A 23 25.44 0.15 -12.62
N THR A 24 25.28 1.05 -13.61
CA THR A 24 25.87 2.39 -13.61
C THR A 24 24.95 3.46 -13.00
N VAL A 25 24.26 3.11 -11.90
CA VAL A 25 23.24 3.96 -11.24
C VAL A 25 23.79 5.34 -10.83
N ALA A 26 25.03 5.38 -10.32
CA ALA A 26 25.64 6.59 -9.74
C ALA A 26 26.02 7.69 -10.75
N ALA A 27 25.79 7.49 -12.05
CA ALA A 27 26.21 8.42 -13.11
C ALA A 27 25.07 9.03 -13.93
N GLN A 28 23.81 8.66 -13.69
CA GLN A 28 22.68 9.16 -14.48
C GLN A 28 22.04 10.40 -13.84
N ARG A 29 21.82 11.44 -14.68
CA ARG A 29 21.21 12.71 -14.28
C ARG A 29 19.72 12.69 -14.58
N VAL A 30 18.91 13.04 -13.58
CA VAL A 30 17.45 13.06 -13.71
C VAL A 30 16.92 14.47 -13.47
N ALA A 31 16.22 15.02 -14.46
CA ALA A 31 15.49 16.28 -14.31
C ALA A 31 14.03 16.01 -13.94
N VAL A 32 13.57 16.53 -12.80
CA VAL A 32 12.17 16.43 -12.35
C VAL A 32 11.46 17.76 -12.60
N ILE A 33 10.44 17.77 -13.46
CA ILE A 33 9.71 18.99 -13.82
C ILE A 33 8.51 19.15 -12.89
N GLY A 34 8.59 20.14 -11.99
CA GLY A 34 7.52 20.55 -11.07
C GLY A 34 7.58 19.90 -9.68
N ALA A 35 7.81 20.71 -8.65
CA ALA A 35 7.89 20.34 -7.23
C ALA A 35 6.51 20.19 -6.56
N GLY A 36 5.47 19.82 -7.30
CA GLY A 36 4.25 19.25 -6.70
C GLY A 36 4.51 17.88 -6.07
N ILE A 37 3.62 17.39 -5.21
CA ILE A 37 3.85 16.18 -4.39
C ILE A 37 4.35 14.94 -5.15
N GLY A 38 3.86 14.66 -6.36
CA GLY A 38 4.35 13.54 -7.17
C GLY A 38 5.81 13.70 -7.60
N GLY A 39 6.22 14.92 -7.97
CA GLY A 39 7.61 15.26 -8.30
C GLY A 39 8.52 15.24 -7.09
N LEU A 40 8.04 15.72 -5.93
CA LEU A 40 8.79 15.66 -4.67
C LEU A 40 9.05 14.22 -4.21
N VAL A 41 8.02 13.35 -4.24
CA VAL A 41 8.17 11.93 -3.86
C VAL A 41 9.05 11.18 -4.87
N ALA A 42 8.94 11.49 -6.18
CA ALA A 42 9.83 10.94 -7.18
C ALA A 42 11.28 11.38 -6.93
N ALA A 43 11.52 12.69 -6.69
CA ALA A 43 12.83 13.24 -6.42
C ALA A 43 13.47 12.63 -5.17
N LEU A 44 12.72 12.55 -4.07
CA LEU A 44 13.14 11.93 -2.82
C LEU A 44 13.58 10.47 -3.03
N ARG A 45 12.74 9.64 -3.67
CA ARG A 45 13.06 8.23 -3.90
C ARG A 45 14.23 8.02 -4.89
N LEU A 46 14.35 8.85 -5.92
CA LEU A 46 15.45 8.79 -6.88
C LEU A 46 16.78 9.24 -6.28
N ALA A 47 16.77 10.32 -5.49
CA ALA A 47 17.96 10.80 -4.78
C ALA A 47 18.40 9.82 -3.69
N HIS A 48 17.45 9.27 -2.91
CA HIS A 48 17.74 8.19 -1.94
C HIS A 48 18.33 6.93 -2.61
N ALA A 49 17.95 6.64 -3.86
CA ALA A 49 18.54 5.56 -4.64
C ALA A 49 19.89 5.91 -5.30
N GLY A 50 20.46 7.09 -5.02
CA GLY A 50 21.80 7.50 -5.46
C GLY A 50 21.88 8.11 -6.86
N LEU A 51 20.76 8.55 -7.45
CA LEU A 51 20.77 9.24 -8.76
C LEU A 51 21.01 10.74 -8.60
N ASP A 52 21.60 11.38 -9.62
CA ASP A 52 21.83 12.83 -9.63
C ASP A 52 20.54 13.58 -10.01
N VAL A 53 19.73 13.93 -9.01
CA VAL A 53 18.40 14.53 -9.21
C VAL A 53 18.44 16.05 -9.15
N THR A 54 17.93 16.71 -10.19
CA THR A 54 17.64 18.16 -10.17
C THR A 54 16.14 18.39 -10.38
N VAL A 55 15.47 19.00 -9.41
CA VAL A 55 14.06 19.40 -9.49
C VAL A 55 13.96 20.84 -9.97
N LEU A 56 13.10 21.09 -10.95
CA LEU A 56 12.91 22.38 -11.60
C LEU A 56 11.47 22.83 -11.37
N GLU A 57 11.28 23.87 -10.56
CA GLU A 57 9.99 24.43 -10.19
C GLU A 57 9.93 25.91 -10.57
N ARG A 58 8.85 26.30 -11.26
CA ARG A 58 8.62 27.69 -11.69
C ARG A 58 8.12 28.59 -10.56
N ALA A 59 7.44 28.02 -9.57
CA ALA A 59 7.05 28.73 -8.36
C ALA A 59 8.27 29.05 -7.48
N ALA A 60 8.08 29.95 -6.51
CA ALA A 60 9.09 30.31 -5.52
C ALA A 60 9.13 29.37 -4.29
N ALA A 61 8.31 28.31 -4.28
CA ALA A 61 8.13 27.38 -3.17
C ALA A 61 7.62 26.01 -3.68
N PRO A 62 7.84 24.91 -2.94
CA PRO A 62 7.39 23.57 -3.32
C PRO A 62 5.89 23.35 -3.04
N GLY A 63 5.37 22.18 -3.46
CA GLY A 63 4.03 21.67 -3.14
C GLY A 63 3.00 21.81 -4.26
N GLY A 64 3.13 22.81 -5.13
CA GLY A 64 2.26 23.01 -6.30
C GLY A 64 0.79 23.24 -5.93
N LYS A 65 -0.02 22.16 -5.92
CA LYS A 65 -1.40 22.21 -5.41
C LYS A 65 -1.46 22.26 -3.88
N MET A 66 -0.47 21.72 -3.17
CA MET A 66 -0.32 21.85 -1.71
C MET A 66 0.33 23.20 -1.40
N ARG A 67 -0.49 24.25 -1.30
CA ARG A 67 -0.05 25.65 -1.22
C ARG A 67 -0.82 26.41 -0.15
N SER A 68 -0.20 27.44 0.40
CA SER A 68 -0.86 28.52 1.14
C SER A 68 -0.92 29.80 0.31
N VAL A 69 -1.76 30.75 0.73
CA VAL A 69 -1.76 32.14 0.24
C VAL A 69 -1.78 33.13 1.41
N PRO A 70 -1.15 34.30 1.28
CA PRO A 70 -1.22 35.36 2.28
C PRO A 70 -2.57 36.09 2.18
N ALA A 71 -3.46 35.88 3.15
CA ALA A 71 -4.69 36.64 3.32
C ALA A 71 -4.62 37.42 4.65
N ASP A 72 -4.65 38.75 4.57
CA ASP A 72 -4.52 39.67 5.74
C ASP A 72 -3.35 39.31 6.67
N GLY A 73 -2.17 39.11 6.06
CA GLY A 73 -0.92 38.73 6.73
C GLY A 73 -0.86 37.27 7.24
N ALA A 74 -1.94 36.50 7.16
CA ALA A 74 -1.98 35.10 7.59
C ALA A 74 -1.81 34.14 6.39
N GLN A 75 -1.05 33.06 6.58
CA GLN A 75 -0.94 31.99 5.58
C GLN A 75 -2.12 31.03 5.68
N VAL A 76 -2.99 31.06 4.68
CA VAL A 76 -4.21 30.25 4.58
C VAL A 76 -3.97 29.14 3.55
N GLU A 77 -4.16 27.87 3.92
CA GLU A 77 -4.10 26.74 2.98
C GLU A 77 -5.16 26.92 1.87
N ALA A 78 -4.70 26.91 0.62
CA ALA A 78 -5.50 27.27 -0.57
C ALA A 78 -5.53 26.15 -1.61
N GLY A 79 -5.40 24.91 -1.13
CA GLY A 79 -5.23 23.68 -1.90
C GLY A 79 -5.99 22.52 -1.25
N PRO A 80 -5.46 21.28 -1.25
CA PRO A 80 -6.04 20.21 -0.47
C PRO A 80 -5.93 20.52 1.03
N THR A 81 -6.97 20.16 1.79
CA THR A 81 -7.10 20.42 3.23
C THR A 81 -7.28 19.14 4.07
N VAL A 82 -7.73 18.06 3.42
CA VAL A 82 -8.02 16.76 4.04
C VAL A 82 -6.82 15.82 3.84
N PHE A 83 -6.27 15.29 4.92
CA PHE A 83 -5.22 14.27 4.90
C PHE A 83 -5.78 12.91 5.33
N THR A 84 -5.64 11.90 4.46
CA THR A 84 -6.11 10.52 4.66
C THR A 84 -5.02 9.55 4.19
N MET A 85 -5.11 8.28 4.58
CA MET A 85 -4.12 7.24 4.26
C MET A 85 -2.71 7.60 4.77
N ARG A 86 -2.60 8.04 6.04
CA ARG A 86 -1.34 8.39 6.73
C ARG A 86 -0.19 7.41 6.43
N TRP A 87 -0.50 6.12 6.50
CA TRP A 87 0.43 5.01 6.26
C TRP A 87 1.13 5.05 4.88
N VAL A 88 0.54 5.67 3.85
CA VAL A 88 1.22 5.86 2.55
C VAL A 88 2.44 6.79 2.69
N PHE A 89 2.35 7.81 3.56
CA PHE A 89 3.46 8.72 3.81
C PHE A 89 4.47 8.09 4.78
N GLU A 90 4.03 7.25 5.71
CA GLU A 90 4.91 6.45 6.57
C GLU A 90 5.75 5.45 5.74
N GLU A 91 5.14 4.78 4.76
CA GLU A 91 5.82 3.94 3.77
C GLU A 91 6.92 4.73 3.03
N ILE A 92 6.60 5.88 2.43
CA ILE A 92 7.58 6.71 1.68
C ILE A 92 8.75 7.14 2.56
N PHE A 93 8.47 7.64 3.77
CA PHE A 93 9.51 8.14 4.67
C PHE A 93 10.41 6.98 5.10
N SER A 94 9.82 5.84 5.49
CA SER A 94 10.54 4.63 5.91
C SER A 94 11.43 4.06 4.79
N GLU A 95 10.90 3.95 3.57
CA GLU A 95 11.67 3.56 2.38
C GLU A 95 12.86 4.48 2.09
N CYS A 96 12.80 5.74 2.52
CA CYS A 96 13.86 6.74 2.34
C CYS A 96 14.72 6.94 3.59
N GLY A 97 14.62 6.04 4.58
CA GLY A 97 15.38 6.07 5.83
C GLY A 97 15.01 7.23 6.75
N ALA A 98 13.74 7.61 6.80
CA ALA A 98 13.19 8.65 7.68
C ALA A 98 11.91 8.16 8.38
N ASP A 99 11.54 8.83 9.46
CA ASP A 99 10.26 8.60 10.14
C ASP A 99 9.33 9.78 9.86
N LEU A 100 8.06 9.52 9.54
CA LEU A 100 7.07 10.59 9.33
C LEU A 100 6.79 11.33 10.65
N SER A 101 6.78 10.59 11.76
CA SER A 101 6.42 11.13 13.09
C SER A 101 7.50 12.03 13.69
N ASP A 102 8.77 11.82 13.33
CA ASP A 102 9.89 12.69 13.73
C ASP A 102 9.85 14.08 13.07
N ARG A 103 9.06 14.24 11.98
CA ARG A 103 9.08 15.46 11.14
C ARG A 103 7.73 16.16 11.03
N VAL A 104 6.62 15.43 11.17
CA VAL A 104 5.27 15.94 10.93
C VAL A 104 4.38 15.64 12.13
N GLU A 105 3.96 16.68 12.85
CA GLU A 105 2.93 16.52 13.88
C GLU A 105 1.56 16.30 13.21
N LEU A 106 0.98 15.13 13.48
CA LEU A 106 -0.30 14.68 12.96
C LEU A 106 -1.26 14.39 14.12
N ARG A 107 -2.40 15.10 14.16
CA ARG A 107 -3.47 14.84 15.14
C ARG A 107 -4.63 14.12 14.44
N PRO A 108 -5.14 12.99 14.95
CA PRO A 108 -6.29 12.32 14.35
C PRO A 108 -7.54 13.19 14.50
N ALA A 109 -8.36 13.25 13.46
CA ALA A 109 -9.65 13.92 13.52
C ALA A 109 -10.66 13.07 14.29
N SER A 110 -11.46 13.66 15.17
CA SER A 110 -12.61 12.99 15.82
C SER A 110 -13.90 13.17 15.01
N ILE A 111 -14.05 14.34 14.35
CA ILE A 111 -15.12 14.66 13.41
C ILE A 111 -14.50 14.76 12.02
N LEU A 112 -14.86 13.85 11.12
CA LEU A 112 -14.35 13.81 9.74
C LEU A 112 -14.86 15.00 8.92
N ALA A 113 -16.16 15.30 9.05
CA ALA A 113 -16.80 16.49 8.52
C ALA A 113 -18.20 16.73 9.14
N ARG A 114 -18.54 18.00 9.34
CA ARG A 114 -19.90 18.49 9.64
C ARG A 114 -20.63 18.83 8.35
N HIS A 115 -21.91 18.50 8.27
CA HIS A 115 -22.76 18.74 7.10
C HIS A 115 -24.01 19.51 7.52
N ALA A 116 -24.43 20.48 6.71
CA ALA A 116 -25.59 21.32 6.99
C ALA A 116 -26.46 21.54 5.75
N TRP A 117 -27.78 21.57 5.97
CA TRP A 117 -28.82 21.88 4.96
C TRP A 117 -29.67 23.10 5.34
N GLY A 118 -29.56 23.56 6.59
CA GLY A 118 -30.30 24.67 7.17
C GLY A 118 -29.76 24.99 8.57
N ALA A 119 -30.35 25.96 9.25
CA ALA A 119 -29.89 26.43 10.57
C ALA A 119 -29.97 25.35 11.68
N ASP A 120 -30.89 24.41 11.57
CA ASP A 120 -31.16 23.30 12.50
C ASP A 120 -30.81 21.92 11.91
N GLN A 121 -30.80 21.78 10.59
CA GLN A 121 -30.49 20.52 9.90
C GLN A 121 -28.98 20.30 9.76
N ARG A 122 -28.37 19.66 10.77
CA ARG A 122 -26.94 19.31 10.81
C ARG A 122 -26.71 17.81 11.02
N LEU A 123 -25.64 17.28 10.43
CA LEU A 123 -25.16 15.91 10.62
C LEU A 123 -23.62 15.86 10.60
N ASP A 124 -23.04 15.27 11.65
CA ASP A 124 -21.61 15.01 11.73
C ASP A 124 -21.30 13.56 11.33
N LEU A 125 -20.20 13.38 10.59
CA LEU A 125 -19.54 12.09 10.48
C LEU A 125 -18.31 12.07 11.39
N PHE A 126 -18.22 11.02 12.20
CA PHE A 126 -17.18 10.81 13.20
C PHE A 126 -16.16 9.78 12.73
N ALA A 127 -14.95 9.82 13.31
CA ALA A 127 -13.94 8.79 13.08
C ALA A 127 -14.38 7.41 13.64
N ASP A 128 -15.20 7.40 14.70
CA ASP A 128 -15.94 6.20 15.10
C ASP A 128 -17.15 5.97 14.15
N PRO A 129 -17.21 4.82 13.46
CA PRO A 129 -18.35 4.49 12.62
C PRO A 129 -19.66 4.29 13.38
N GLU A 130 -19.63 3.86 14.63
CA GLU A 130 -20.87 3.62 15.39
C GLU A 130 -21.45 4.93 15.94
N ALA A 131 -20.61 5.89 16.36
CA ALA A 131 -21.02 7.28 16.56
C ALA A 131 -21.64 7.89 15.29
N SER A 132 -21.05 7.65 14.11
CA SER A 132 -21.64 8.08 12.83
C SER A 132 -22.99 7.43 12.54
N ALA A 133 -23.14 6.14 12.82
CA ALA A 133 -24.41 5.43 12.67
C ALA A 133 -25.47 5.99 13.63
N ALA A 134 -25.12 6.24 14.89
CA ALA A 134 -26.00 6.84 15.88
C ALA A 134 -26.43 8.28 15.51
N ALA A 135 -25.53 9.09 14.95
CA ALA A 135 -25.85 10.41 14.43
C ALA A 135 -26.81 10.35 13.25
N ILE A 136 -26.59 9.43 12.30
CA ILE A 136 -27.52 9.18 11.18
C ILE A 136 -28.89 8.71 11.68
N ARG A 137 -28.94 7.83 12.70
CA ARG A 137 -30.17 7.40 13.35
C ARG A 137 -30.95 8.57 13.94
N ALA A 138 -30.27 9.49 14.63
CA ALA A 138 -30.90 10.66 15.23
C ALA A 138 -31.39 11.66 14.15
N PHE A 139 -30.66 11.80 13.04
CA PHE A 139 -30.95 12.76 11.98
C PHE A 139 -32.03 12.30 10.97
N ALA A 140 -32.06 11.01 10.62
CA ALA A 140 -32.90 10.46 9.56
C ALA A 140 -33.55 9.08 9.89
N GLY A 141 -33.37 8.57 11.11
CA GLY A 141 -34.05 7.38 11.61
C GLY A 141 -33.31 6.05 11.41
N PRO A 142 -33.77 4.97 12.07
CA PRO A 142 -33.06 3.68 12.14
C PRO A 142 -32.95 2.95 10.79
N ARG A 143 -33.79 3.28 9.81
CA ARG A 143 -33.68 2.73 8.45
C ARG A 143 -32.38 3.21 7.77
N GLU A 144 -32.06 4.49 7.93
CA GLU A 144 -30.92 5.11 7.28
C GLU A 144 -29.61 4.77 8.02
N GLU A 145 -29.69 4.52 9.33
CA GLU A 145 -28.62 3.91 10.14
C GLU A 145 -28.21 2.53 9.60
N ASP A 146 -29.17 1.64 9.38
CA ASP A 146 -28.94 0.33 8.74
C ASP A 146 -28.45 0.49 7.29
N GLY A 147 -29.02 1.45 6.55
CA GLY A 147 -28.53 1.87 5.23
C GLY A 147 -27.04 2.24 5.22
N TYR A 148 -26.60 3.02 6.21
CA TYR A 148 -25.21 3.41 6.40
C TYR A 148 -24.30 2.22 6.72
N ARG A 149 -24.71 1.31 7.61
CA ARG A 149 -23.93 0.09 7.92
C ARG A 149 -23.76 -0.79 6.67
N ARG A 150 -24.83 -1.01 5.89
CA ARG A 150 -24.74 -1.72 4.60
C ARG A 150 -23.85 -1.01 3.59
N PHE A 151 -23.95 0.32 3.49
CA PHE A 151 -23.12 1.13 2.60
C PHE A 151 -21.64 1.02 2.95
N ARG A 152 -21.27 1.12 4.24
CA ARG A 152 -19.88 0.94 4.69
C ARG A 152 -19.35 -0.46 4.38
N ALA A 153 -20.13 -1.51 4.64
CA ALA A 153 -19.75 -2.88 4.33
C ALA A 153 -19.51 -3.07 2.81
N ARG A 154 -20.39 -2.52 1.97
CA ARG A 154 -20.22 -2.51 0.51
C ARG A 154 -18.97 -1.75 0.09
N ALA A 155 -18.74 -0.55 0.61
CA ALA A 155 -17.59 0.28 0.27
C ALA A 155 -16.26 -0.37 0.69
N ALA A 156 -16.24 -1.10 1.81
CA ALA A 156 -15.10 -1.90 2.25
C ALA A 156 -14.85 -3.12 1.34
N GLU A 157 -15.89 -3.87 0.97
CA GLU A 157 -15.79 -5.00 0.02
C GLU A 157 -15.28 -4.54 -1.36
N VAL A 158 -15.82 -3.42 -1.87
CA VAL A 158 -15.38 -2.80 -3.12
C VAL A 158 -13.95 -2.30 -3.01
N TYR A 159 -13.56 -1.68 -1.89
CA TYR A 159 -12.17 -1.27 -1.65
C TYR A 159 -11.24 -2.49 -1.66
N GLY A 160 -11.49 -3.54 -0.87
CA GLY A 160 -10.65 -4.74 -0.83
C GLY A 160 -10.55 -5.47 -2.18
N THR A 161 -11.62 -5.47 -2.97
CA THR A 161 -11.64 -6.05 -4.34
C THR A 161 -10.82 -5.21 -5.33
N LEU A 162 -10.79 -3.89 -5.17
CA LEU A 162 -10.14 -2.96 -6.09
C LEU A 162 -8.74 -2.51 -5.62
N GLU A 163 -8.35 -2.76 -4.36
CA GLU A 163 -7.10 -2.23 -3.81
C GLU A 163 -5.88 -2.73 -4.61
N GLY A 164 -5.74 -4.04 -4.78
CA GLY A 164 -4.70 -4.64 -5.62
C GLY A 164 -4.75 -4.16 -7.07
N PRO A 165 -5.79 -4.52 -7.86
CA PRO A 165 -5.79 -4.31 -9.31
C PRO A 165 -6.01 -2.85 -9.75
N PHE A 166 -6.50 -1.97 -8.87
CA PHE A 166 -6.99 -0.63 -9.24
C PHE A 166 -6.39 0.52 -8.41
N ILE A 167 -5.86 0.25 -7.21
CA ILE A 167 -5.24 1.27 -6.33
C ILE A 167 -3.72 1.08 -6.23
N ARG A 168 -3.23 -0.18 -6.21
CA ARG A 168 -1.79 -0.53 -6.28
C ARG A 168 -1.30 -0.77 -7.72
N GLY A 169 -2.16 -1.30 -8.61
CA GLY A 169 -1.80 -1.63 -10.00
C GLY A 169 -1.62 -0.41 -10.93
N GLU A 170 -0.58 -0.45 -11.79
CA GLU A 170 -0.32 0.61 -12.77
C GLU A 170 -1.42 0.74 -13.83
N ARG A 171 -2.11 -0.35 -14.16
CA ARG A 171 -3.07 -0.41 -15.28
C ARG A 171 -4.27 -1.27 -14.94
N PRO A 172 -5.44 -0.66 -14.67
CA PRO A 172 -6.69 -1.35 -14.83
C PRO A 172 -6.82 -1.75 -16.30
N SER A 173 -7.04 -3.03 -16.57
CA SER A 173 -7.16 -3.59 -17.90
C SER A 173 -8.44 -4.42 -17.94
N PRO A 174 -9.39 -4.18 -18.86
CA PRO A 174 -10.63 -4.96 -18.93
C PRO A 174 -10.36 -6.45 -19.21
N VAL A 175 -9.23 -6.75 -19.86
CA VAL A 175 -8.78 -8.12 -20.17
C VAL A 175 -8.19 -8.79 -18.93
N ASP A 176 -7.40 -8.09 -18.13
CA ASP A 176 -6.86 -8.66 -16.88
C ASP A 176 -7.92 -8.76 -15.80
N LEU A 177 -8.86 -7.80 -15.77
CA LEU A 177 -10.08 -7.89 -14.97
C LEU A 177 -10.88 -9.14 -15.40
N GLY A 178 -11.21 -9.29 -16.68
CA GLY A 178 -11.93 -10.47 -17.20
C GLY A 178 -11.20 -11.80 -16.97
N ARG A 179 -9.88 -11.85 -17.16
CA ARG A 179 -9.05 -13.07 -16.97
C ARG A 179 -8.93 -13.49 -15.52
N ARG A 180 -8.78 -12.54 -14.57
CA ARG A 180 -8.71 -12.84 -13.12
C ARG A 180 -10.09 -13.16 -12.53
N VAL A 181 -11.15 -12.64 -13.16
CA VAL A 181 -12.55 -12.84 -12.75
C VAL A 181 -13.08 -14.21 -13.20
N GLY A 182 -12.72 -14.68 -14.40
CA GLY A 182 -13.06 -16.03 -14.89
C GLY A 182 -14.58 -16.29 -15.02
N LEU A 183 -14.95 -17.55 -15.31
CA LEU A 183 -16.35 -17.94 -15.51
C LEU A 183 -17.21 -17.79 -14.24
N SER A 184 -16.62 -17.91 -13.06
CA SER A 184 -17.30 -17.72 -11.77
C SER A 184 -17.47 -16.26 -11.35
N GLY A 185 -16.64 -15.35 -11.90
CA GLY A 185 -16.60 -13.97 -11.45
C GLY A 185 -17.52 -12.99 -12.19
N LEU A 186 -18.30 -13.44 -13.19
CA LEU A 186 -19.40 -12.62 -13.75
C LEU A 186 -20.28 -12.02 -12.63
N GLY A 187 -20.56 -12.80 -11.58
CA GLY A 187 -21.24 -12.32 -10.38
C GLY A 187 -20.46 -11.26 -9.58
N GLY A 188 -19.13 -11.34 -9.50
CA GLY A 188 -18.28 -10.32 -8.89
C GLY A 188 -18.24 -9.02 -9.69
N LEU A 189 -18.16 -9.11 -11.02
CA LEU A 189 -18.18 -7.95 -11.92
C LEU A 189 -19.56 -7.26 -11.92
N LEU A 190 -20.64 -8.03 -11.92
CA LEU A 190 -22.01 -7.53 -11.76
C LEU A 190 -22.22 -6.88 -10.38
N ARG A 191 -21.68 -7.49 -9.31
CA ARG A 191 -21.72 -6.93 -7.94
C ARG A 191 -21.02 -5.57 -7.83
N ILE A 192 -19.91 -5.36 -8.54
CA ILE A 192 -19.21 -4.05 -8.56
C ILE A 192 -20.11 -2.93 -9.15
N GLN A 193 -21.20 -3.30 -9.82
CA GLN A 193 -22.15 -2.39 -10.48
C GLN A 193 -21.44 -1.30 -11.32
N PRO A 194 -20.45 -1.63 -12.17
CA PRO A 194 -19.65 -0.61 -12.87
C PRO A 194 -20.48 0.27 -13.83
N PHE A 195 -21.67 -0.20 -14.22
CA PHE A 195 -22.62 0.52 -15.07
C PHE A 195 -23.63 1.40 -14.30
N THR A 196 -23.66 1.35 -12.96
CA THR A 196 -24.49 2.27 -12.16
C THR A 196 -23.70 3.52 -11.80
N THR A 197 -24.42 4.63 -11.72
CA THR A 197 -23.86 5.90 -11.24
C THR A 197 -23.77 5.86 -9.71
N LEU A 198 -22.87 6.66 -9.12
CA LEU A 198 -22.78 6.78 -7.67
C LEU A 198 -24.13 7.19 -7.06
N TRP A 199 -24.84 8.13 -7.70
CA TRP A 199 -26.18 8.53 -7.28
C TRP A 199 -27.20 7.38 -7.31
N GLY A 200 -27.17 6.55 -8.36
CA GLY A 200 -28.04 5.38 -8.49
C GLY A 200 -27.79 4.36 -7.39
N ALA A 201 -26.52 3.98 -7.18
CA ALA A 201 -26.13 3.03 -6.15
C ALA A 201 -26.48 3.51 -4.73
N LEU A 202 -26.26 4.80 -4.42
CA LEU A 202 -26.66 5.40 -3.13
C LEU A 202 -28.17 5.32 -2.87
N GLY A 203 -28.99 5.23 -3.92
CA GLY A 203 -30.42 5.04 -3.82
C GLY A 203 -30.87 3.71 -3.21
N GLU A 204 -30.02 2.68 -3.25
CA GLU A 204 -30.26 1.36 -2.63
C GLU A 204 -30.06 1.38 -1.10
N TYR A 205 -29.19 2.27 -0.61
CA TYR A 205 -28.81 2.37 0.80
C TYR A 205 -29.69 3.36 1.56
N PHE A 206 -29.87 4.56 0.98
CA PHE A 206 -30.52 5.70 1.63
C PHE A 206 -31.83 6.05 0.95
N ARG A 207 -32.89 6.32 1.72
CA ARG A 207 -34.09 7.01 1.23
C ARG A 207 -34.05 8.52 1.47
N ASP A 208 -33.35 8.99 2.50
CA ASP A 208 -33.21 10.42 2.76
C ASP A 208 -32.34 11.07 1.66
N PRO A 209 -32.84 12.07 0.91
CA PRO A 209 -32.08 12.71 -0.16
C PRO A 209 -30.83 13.44 0.36
N ARG A 210 -30.83 13.88 1.62
CA ARG A 210 -29.69 14.58 2.25
C ARG A 210 -28.53 13.61 2.47
N LEU A 211 -28.80 12.36 2.83
CA LEU A 211 -27.75 11.33 2.94
C LEU A 211 -27.23 10.91 1.56
N ARG A 212 -28.09 10.79 0.55
CA ARG A 212 -27.65 10.59 -0.85
C ARG A 212 -26.74 11.72 -1.32
N GLN A 213 -27.07 12.97 -0.95
CA GLN A 213 -26.24 14.15 -1.24
C GLN A 213 -24.89 14.11 -0.51
N LEU A 214 -24.90 13.77 0.79
CA LEU A 214 -23.69 13.61 1.61
C LEU A 214 -22.72 12.61 0.96
N PHE A 215 -23.15 11.38 0.74
CA PHE A 215 -22.29 10.34 0.17
C PHE A 215 -22.08 10.54 -1.35
N GLY A 216 -22.94 11.28 -2.04
CA GLY A 216 -22.75 11.68 -3.43
C GLY A 216 -21.60 12.68 -3.59
N ARG A 217 -21.34 13.52 -2.59
CA ARG A 217 -20.23 14.49 -2.55
C ARG A 217 -18.87 13.86 -2.84
N TYR A 218 -18.66 12.57 -2.52
CA TYR A 218 -17.39 11.90 -2.80
C TYR A 218 -17.01 11.85 -4.30
N ALA A 219 -17.94 12.08 -5.23
CA ALA A 219 -17.61 12.28 -6.64
C ALA A 219 -16.76 13.55 -6.90
N THR A 220 -16.92 14.61 -6.09
CA THR A 220 -16.16 15.87 -6.25
C THR A 220 -14.71 15.76 -5.80
N TYR A 221 -14.35 14.74 -5.01
CA TYR A 221 -12.95 14.40 -4.67
C TYR A 221 -12.16 13.90 -5.91
N CYS A 222 -12.86 13.60 -7.00
CA CYS A 222 -12.31 13.33 -8.33
C CYS A 222 -12.83 14.33 -9.38
N GLY A 223 -13.33 15.50 -8.94
CA GLY A 223 -13.92 16.54 -9.78
C GLY A 223 -14.95 16.03 -10.78
N SER A 224 -15.81 15.11 -10.34
CA SER A 224 -16.80 14.43 -11.18
C SER A 224 -18.22 14.62 -10.62
N SER A 225 -19.24 14.49 -11.47
CA SER A 225 -20.64 14.53 -11.05
C SER A 225 -21.08 13.18 -10.47
N PRO A 226 -21.80 13.11 -9.34
CA PRO A 226 -22.32 11.86 -8.79
C PRO A 226 -23.37 11.20 -9.71
N PHE A 227 -23.99 11.98 -10.59
CA PHE A 227 -24.96 11.53 -11.59
C PHE A 227 -24.30 10.85 -12.81
N GLU A 228 -22.97 10.91 -12.92
CA GLU A 228 -22.21 10.45 -14.10
C GLU A 228 -20.99 9.59 -13.72
N ALA A 229 -20.47 9.76 -12.50
CA ALA A 229 -19.38 8.98 -11.95
C ALA A 229 -19.85 7.56 -11.59
N PRO A 230 -19.00 6.53 -11.79
CA PRO A 230 -19.35 5.15 -11.46
C PRO A 230 -19.48 4.95 -9.94
N ALA A 231 -20.34 4.00 -9.54
CA ALA A 231 -20.55 3.64 -8.14
C ALA A 231 -19.26 3.26 -7.38
N THR A 232 -18.21 2.82 -8.08
CA THR A 232 -16.90 2.51 -7.49
C THR A 232 -16.28 3.67 -6.71
N LEU A 233 -16.63 4.94 -6.98
CA LEU A 233 -16.17 6.07 -6.18
C LEU A 233 -16.64 6.04 -4.71
N MET A 234 -17.57 5.15 -4.33
CA MET A 234 -17.89 4.88 -2.92
C MET A 234 -16.65 4.46 -2.09
N LEU A 235 -15.59 3.96 -2.73
CA LEU A 235 -14.31 3.65 -2.07
C LEU A 235 -13.70 4.88 -1.38
N VAL A 236 -14.00 6.11 -1.84
CA VAL A 236 -13.49 7.34 -1.21
C VAL A 236 -14.10 7.51 0.19
N ALA A 237 -15.37 7.17 0.37
CA ALA A 237 -16.02 7.15 1.68
C ALA A 237 -15.38 6.12 2.62
N HIS A 238 -14.99 4.95 2.09
CA HIS A 238 -14.26 3.96 2.88
C HIS A 238 -12.91 4.51 3.36
N VAL A 239 -12.12 5.12 2.45
CA VAL A 239 -10.82 5.73 2.76
C VAL A 239 -10.93 6.86 3.77
N GLU A 240 -11.94 7.74 3.68
CA GLU A 240 -12.16 8.78 4.68
C GLU A 240 -12.56 8.18 6.04
N SER A 241 -13.36 7.11 6.06
CA SER A 241 -13.72 6.38 7.29
C SER A 241 -12.60 5.54 7.91
N GLN A 242 -11.42 5.43 7.26
CA GLN A 242 -10.20 4.87 7.87
C GLN A 242 -9.42 5.92 8.69
N GLY A 243 -9.84 7.19 8.67
CA GLY A 243 -9.28 8.26 9.48
C GLY A 243 -8.79 9.45 8.65
N VAL A 244 -9.25 10.64 9.03
CA VAL A 244 -8.71 11.93 8.62
C VAL A 244 -7.73 12.42 9.69
N TRP A 245 -6.69 13.16 9.28
CA TRP A 245 -5.74 13.77 10.21
C TRP A 245 -5.56 15.26 9.93
N HIS A 246 -5.27 16.01 10.99
CA HIS A 246 -4.87 17.39 10.94
C HIS A 246 -3.34 17.45 10.93
N VAL A 247 -2.78 18.02 9.87
CA VAL A 247 -1.35 18.32 9.75
C VAL A 247 -1.09 19.67 10.41
N GLU A 248 -0.24 19.70 11.44
CA GLU A 248 0.14 20.96 12.10
C GLU A 248 0.94 21.85 11.15
N GLY A 249 0.60 23.13 11.08
CA GLY A 249 1.10 24.04 10.05
C GLY A 249 0.59 23.82 8.61
N GLY A 250 -0.30 22.86 8.37
CA GLY A 250 -0.97 22.66 7.07
C GLY A 250 -0.28 21.69 6.10
N LEU A 251 -0.91 21.46 4.94
CA LEU A 251 -0.42 20.52 3.93
C LEU A 251 0.68 21.14 3.05
N SER A 252 0.72 22.47 2.88
CA SER A 252 1.88 23.15 2.30
C SER A 252 3.18 22.85 3.07
N ARG A 253 3.12 22.81 4.40
CA ARG A 253 4.26 22.42 5.26
C ARG A 253 4.71 20.97 5.05
N LEU A 254 3.77 20.02 4.87
CA LEU A 254 4.13 18.64 4.53
C LEU A 254 4.90 18.56 3.20
N ALA A 255 4.53 19.37 2.20
CA ALA A 255 5.27 19.41 0.94
C ALA A 255 6.68 20.01 1.12
N ALA A 256 6.84 21.05 1.94
CA ALA A 256 8.16 21.59 2.29
C ALA A 256 9.04 20.53 2.97
N ILE A 257 8.52 19.81 3.97
CA ILE A 257 9.25 18.75 4.69
C ILE A 257 9.73 17.62 3.75
N ILE A 258 8.96 17.28 2.72
CA ILE A 258 9.37 16.28 1.71
C ILE A 258 10.43 16.86 0.76
N ALA A 259 10.37 18.16 0.45
CA ALA A 259 11.42 18.86 -0.31
C ALA A 259 12.74 18.89 0.49
N ASP A 260 12.70 19.32 1.75
CA ASP A 260 13.86 19.32 2.67
C ASP A 260 14.48 17.92 2.77
N LEU A 261 13.65 16.88 2.96
CA LEU A 261 14.12 15.50 3.01
C LEU A 261 14.70 15.00 1.67
N ALA A 262 14.22 15.50 0.53
CA ALA A 262 14.83 15.18 -0.77
C ALA A 262 16.21 15.82 -0.92
N GLU A 263 16.40 17.04 -0.45
CA GLU A 263 17.70 17.73 -0.44
C GLU A 263 18.68 17.07 0.55
N GLU A 264 18.22 16.64 1.73
CA GLU A 264 18.97 15.78 2.65
C GLU A 264 19.40 14.42 2.05
N ARG A 265 18.76 13.99 0.95
CA ARG A 265 19.12 12.79 0.19
C ARG A 265 19.90 13.10 -1.10
N GLY A 266 20.31 14.35 -1.31
CA GLY A 266 21.18 14.77 -2.41
C GLY A 266 20.46 15.32 -3.66
N ALA A 267 19.14 15.47 -3.63
CA ALA A 267 18.44 16.20 -4.69
C ALA A 267 18.82 17.69 -4.66
N ARG A 268 18.82 18.36 -5.81
CA ARG A 268 18.96 19.83 -5.91
C ARG A 268 17.63 20.42 -6.37
N ILE A 269 17.02 21.32 -5.58
CA ILE A 269 15.76 21.95 -5.98
C ILE A 269 16.01 23.39 -6.44
N ARG A 270 15.65 23.70 -7.69
CA ARG A 270 15.71 25.05 -8.27
C ARG A 270 14.30 25.63 -8.40
N TYR A 271 14.00 26.60 -7.55
CA TYR A 271 12.80 27.43 -7.65
C TYR A 271 12.97 28.55 -8.67
N ARG A 272 11.85 29.07 -9.19
CA ARG A 272 11.80 30.05 -10.30
C ARG A 272 12.48 29.57 -11.60
N ALA A 273 12.65 28.26 -11.77
CA ALA A 273 13.20 27.61 -12.94
C ALA A 273 12.08 26.99 -13.79
N GLU A 274 11.43 27.82 -14.63
CA GLU A 274 10.39 27.34 -15.55
C GLU A 274 11.02 26.59 -16.73
N VAL A 275 10.61 25.33 -16.93
CA VAL A 275 11.03 24.53 -18.09
C VAL A 275 10.16 24.88 -19.29
N ALA A 276 10.78 25.38 -20.36
CA ALA A 276 10.12 25.74 -21.61
C ALA A 276 10.06 24.56 -22.61
N ALA A 277 11.03 23.65 -22.59
CA ALA A 277 11.01 22.46 -23.45
C ALA A 277 11.76 21.26 -22.85
N ILE A 278 11.36 20.06 -23.25
CA ILE A 278 12.14 18.84 -23.06
C ILE A 278 13.04 18.67 -24.29
N ALA A 279 14.35 18.62 -24.09
CA ALA A 279 15.33 18.44 -25.15
C ALA A 279 15.36 16.96 -25.58
N VAL A 280 15.15 16.73 -26.88
CA VAL A 280 15.02 15.37 -27.46
C VAL A 280 15.92 15.23 -28.68
N GLU A 281 16.77 14.21 -28.68
CA GLU A 281 17.67 13.84 -29.77
C GLU A 281 17.11 12.64 -30.57
N THR A 282 17.14 12.74 -31.91
CA THR A 282 16.60 11.72 -32.81
C THR A 282 17.39 10.41 -32.67
N GLY A 283 16.68 9.29 -32.46
CA GLY A 283 17.31 7.97 -32.29
C GLY A 283 17.84 7.69 -30.87
N ARG A 284 17.86 8.69 -29.98
CA ARG A 284 18.32 8.54 -28.58
C ARG A 284 17.21 8.76 -27.55
N GLY A 285 16.33 9.73 -27.75
CA GLY A 285 15.28 10.10 -26.79
C GLY A 285 15.60 11.40 -26.04
N VAL A 286 15.24 11.47 -24.75
CA VAL A 286 15.54 12.61 -23.88
C VAL A 286 17.05 12.83 -23.73
N VAL A 287 17.48 14.10 -23.74
CA VAL A 287 18.87 14.53 -23.46
C VAL A 287 18.97 15.72 -22.50
N GLY A 288 17.84 16.19 -21.99
CA GLY A 288 17.76 17.25 -20.98
C GLY A 288 16.49 18.07 -21.07
N VAL A 289 16.54 19.28 -20.52
CA VAL A 289 15.47 20.28 -20.58
C VAL A 289 16.04 21.68 -20.82
N ASP A 290 15.26 22.49 -21.51
CA ASP A 290 15.54 23.91 -21.77
C ASP A 290 14.66 24.77 -20.87
N LEU A 291 15.28 25.68 -20.12
CA LEU A 291 14.60 26.64 -19.25
C LEU A 291 14.15 27.87 -20.03
N ALA A 292 13.15 28.59 -19.50
CA ALA A 292 12.58 29.79 -20.11
C ALA A 292 13.56 30.98 -20.19
N ASP A 293 14.63 30.97 -19.38
CA ASP A 293 15.73 31.94 -19.43
C ASP A 293 16.82 31.58 -20.47
N GLY A 294 16.71 30.42 -21.13
CA GLY A 294 17.65 29.92 -22.13
C GLY A 294 18.73 28.97 -21.59
N GLU A 295 18.78 28.69 -20.28
CA GLU A 295 19.69 27.69 -19.73
C GLU A 295 19.27 26.26 -20.14
N ARG A 296 20.23 25.41 -20.52
CA ARG A 296 20.00 23.98 -20.76
C ARG A 296 20.52 23.15 -19.59
N ILE A 297 19.62 22.39 -18.97
CA ILE A 297 19.95 21.36 -17.98
C ILE A 297 20.08 20.02 -18.70
N ALA A 298 21.30 19.51 -18.83
CA ALA A 298 21.53 18.19 -19.42
C ALA A 298 21.07 17.09 -18.44
N ALA A 299 20.20 16.20 -18.93
CA ALA A 299 19.62 15.12 -18.14
C ALA A 299 19.43 13.89 -19.03
N ASP A 300 19.76 12.72 -18.52
CA ASP A 300 19.65 11.46 -19.26
C ASP A 300 18.21 10.92 -19.17
N LEU A 301 17.47 11.33 -18.12
CA LEU A 301 16.07 10.99 -17.87
C LEU A 301 15.28 12.23 -17.41
N VAL A 302 13.99 12.31 -17.74
CA VAL A 302 13.06 13.36 -17.32
C VAL A 302 11.81 12.76 -16.67
N VAL A 303 11.48 13.23 -15.48
CA VAL A 303 10.21 12.93 -14.78
C VAL A 303 9.33 14.17 -14.81
N ALA A 304 8.29 14.16 -15.65
CA ALA A 304 7.31 15.22 -15.71
C ALA A 304 6.22 15.03 -14.65
N ASN A 305 6.11 15.99 -13.73
CA ASN A 305 5.02 16.08 -12.75
C ASN A 305 4.03 17.22 -13.10
N ALA A 306 4.29 17.97 -14.18
CA ALA A 306 3.28 18.79 -14.86
C ALA A 306 2.08 17.95 -15.32
N ASP A 307 0.94 18.59 -15.61
CA ASP A 307 -0.24 17.87 -16.10
C ASP A 307 0.04 17.25 -17.48
N ALA A 308 -0.46 16.04 -17.72
CA ALA A 308 -0.31 15.37 -19.01
C ALA A 308 -0.99 16.16 -20.15
N ALA A 309 -2.00 16.98 -19.83
CA ALA A 309 -2.59 17.93 -20.77
C ALA A 309 -1.59 19.00 -21.24
N ALA A 310 -0.72 19.50 -20.35
CA ALA A 310 0.31 20.51 -20.69
C ALA A 310 1.39 19.94 -21.61
N LEU A 311 1.81 18.70 -21.36
CA LEU A 311 2.66 17.93 -22.28
C LEU A 311 1.98 17.77 -23.63
N GLY A 312 0.76 17.22 -23.68
CA GLY A 312 0.02 16.98 -24.93
C GLY A 312 -0.35 18.24 -25.72
N ALA A 313 -0.51 19.39 -25.04
CA ALA A 313 -0.68 20.71 -25.65
C ALA A 313 0.62 21.29 -26.23
N GLY A 314 1.77 20.65 -26.01
CA GLY A 314 3.07 21.08 -26.53
C GLY A 314 3.78 22.17 -25.72
N LEU A 315 3.34 22.43 -24.48
CA LEU A 315 3.99 23.41 -23.59
C LEU A 315 5.42 23.01 -23.16
N PHE A 316 5.83 21.78 -23.46
CA PHE A 316 7.20 21.28 -23.27
C PHE A 316 7.88 20.89 -24.60
N GLY A 317 7.44 21.50 -25.70
CA GLY A 317 7.97 21.28 -27.05
C GLY A 317 7.22 20.21 -27.86
N SER A 318 7.23 20.39 -29.19
CA SER A 318 6.44 19.58 -30.13
C SER A 318 6.85 18.11 -30.22
N ARG A 319 8.09 17.76 -29.84
CA ARG A 319 8.55 16.36 -29.74
C ARG A 319 7.96 15.66 -28.52
N ALA A 320 7.99 16.30 -27.35
CA ALA A 320 7.39 15.77 -26.13
C ALA A 320 5.86 15.69 -26.21
N ALA A 321 5.21 16.60 -26.95
CA ALA A 321 3.76 16.58 -27.18
C ALA A 321 3.25 15.24 -27.73
N ARG A 322 4.03 14.59 -28.60
CA ARG A 322 3.69 13.30 -29.22
C ARG A 322 3.81 12.12 -28.26
N ALA A 323 4.38 12.32 -27.07
CA ALA A 323 4.59 11.25 -26.09
C ALA A 323 3.32 10.92 -25.27
N VAL A 324 2.31 11.79 -25.30
CA VAL A 324 1.05 11.66 -24.53
C VAL A 324 -0.18 12.06 -25.35
N GLU A 325 -1.33 11.48 -25.04
CA GLU A 325 -2.61 11.84 -25.67
C GLU A 325 -3.15 13.14 -25.07
N ALA A 326 -3.54 14.11 -25.91
CA ALA A 326 -4.15 15.36 -25.47
C ALA A 326 -5.47 15.11 -24.71
N VAL A 327 -5.75 15.97 -23.73
CA VAL A 327 -7.01 15.92 -22.96
C VAL A 327 -8.01 16.90 -23.58
N PRO A 328 -9.13 16.44 -24.16
CA PRO A 328 -10.13 17.35 -24.72
C PRO A 328 -10.88 18.09 -23.58
N PRO A 329 -11.36 19.34 -23.81
CA PRO A 329 -12.00 20.14 -22.77
C PRO A 329 -13.17 19.45 -22.05
N ASN A 330 -13.99 18.70 -22.79
CA ASN A 330 -15.13 17.95 -22.23
C ASN A 330 -14.75 16.75 -21.34
N ALA A 331 -13.47 16.40 -21.26
CA ALA A 331 -12.95 15.35 -20.38
C ALA A 331 -12.19 15.90 -19.16
N ARG A 332 -12.11 17.23 -19.00
CA ARG A 332 -11.53 17.89 -17.81
C ARG A 332 -12.41 17.64 -16.58
N SER A 333 -11.78 17.48 -15.41
CA SER A 333 -12.50 17.47 -14.13
C SER A 333 -13.08 18.85 -13.83
N LEU A 334 -14.00 18.93 -12.87
CA LEU A 334 -14.41 20.19 -12.27
C LEU A 334 -13.19 21.01 -11.77
N SER A 335 -13.38 22.32 -11.83
CA SER A 335 -12.56 23.36 -11.20
C SER A 335 -13.26 23.87 -9.92
N ALA A 336 -12.82 24.99 -9.38
CA ALA A 336 -13.46 25.67 -8.26
C ALA A 336 -13.36 27.19 -8.36
N VAL A 337 -14.22 27.89 -7.62
CA VAL A 337 -13.96 29.23 -7.10
C VAL A 337 -13.66 29.08 -5.61
N THR A 338 -12.53 29.61 -5.16
CA THR A 338 -12.08 29.55 -3.76
C THR A 338 -11.84 30.93 -3.20
N LEU A 339 -12.28 31.15 -1.95
CA LEU A 339 -12.02 32.36 -1.16
C LEU A 339 -11.14 31.99 0.03
N CYS A 340 -9.91 32.48 0.06
CA CYS A 340 -9.02 32.36 1.22
C CYS A 340 -9.05 33.67 2.01
N ALA A 341 -9.53 33.62 3.25
CA ALA A 341 -9.73 34.80 4.07
C ALA A 341 -9.26 34.56 5.51
N LYS A 342 -8.85 35.64 6.16
CA LYS A 342 -8.88 35.74 7.61
C LYS A 342 -10.21 36.39 7.98
N ALA A 343 -10.99 35.77 8.84
CA ALA A 343 -12.38 36.19 9.06
C ALA A 343 -12.85 35.89 10.47
N ARG A 344 -13.80 36.68 10.98
CA ARG A 344 -14.58 36.33 12.16
C ARG A 344 -15.81 35.56 11.70
N SER A 345 -16.05 34.38 12.28
CA SER A 345 -17.25 33.59 12.04
C SER A 345 -18.17 33.61 13.27
N SER A 346 -19.48 33.50 13.07
CA SER A 346 -20.47 33.45 14.15
C SER A 346 -21.78 32.81 13.71
N GLY A 347 -22.64 32.47 14.68
CA GLY A 347 -24.00 31.94 14.47
C GLY A 347 -24.08 30.43 14.20
N PHE A 348 -23.04 29.84 13.62
CA PHE A 348 -22.95 28.39 13.37
C PHE A 348 -21.73 27.77 14.07
N PRO A 349 -21.85 26.60 14.72
CA PRO A 349 -20.72 25.88 15.28
C PRO A 349 -19.91 25.25 14.15
N LEU A 350 -18.92 25.97 13.63
CA LEU A 350 -17.98 25.44 12.64
C LEU A 350 -17.00 24.47 13.31
N VAL A 351 -16.79 23.32 12.68
CA VAL A 351 -15.62 22.46 12.91
C VAL A 351 -14.64 22.63 11.74
N ARG A 352 -13.43 22.06 11.85
CA ARG A 352 -12.36 22.21 10.85
C ARG A 352 -12.79 21.92 9.41
N HIS A 353 -13.69 20.98 9.19
CA HIS A 353 -14.26 20.65 7.88
C HIS A 353 -15.79 20.69 7.92
N THR A 354 -16.39 21.70 7.28
CA THR A 354 -17.85 21.87 7.24
C THR A 354 -18.34 21.98 5.79
N VAL A 355 -19.48 21.36 5.46
CA VAL A 355 -20.13 21.44 4.14
C VAL A 355 -21.55 21.97 4.28
N PHE A 356 -21.89 22.98 3.50
CA PHE A 356 -23.23 23.56 3.39
C PHE A 356 -23.82 23.16 2.03
N PHE A 357 -24.88 22.37 2.03
CA PHE A 357 -25.37 21.70 0.83
C PHE A 357 -26.42 22.51 0.06
N SER A 358 -26.30 22.51 -1.27
CA SER A 358 -27.31 23.04 -2.20
C SER A 358 -28.70 22.42 -1.92
N GLY A 359 -29.75 23.23 -2.04
CA GLY A 359 -31.14 22.77 -1.98
C GLY A 359 -31.57 21.96 -3.20
N ASP A 360 -30.92 22.17 -4.36
CA ASP A 360 -31.12 21.37 -5.57
C ASP A 360 -29.76 20.92 -6.15
N TYR A 361 -29.30 19.78 -5.63
CA TYR A 361 -28.05 19.16 -6.05
C TYR A 361 -28.08 18.70 -7.53
N ALA A 362 -29.24 18.40 -8.09
CA ALA A 362 -29.33 17.99 -9.49
C ALA A 362 -29.13 19.21 -10.41
N ASN A 363 -29.75 20.35 -10.07
CA ASN A 363 -29.54 21.61 -10.78
C ASN A 363 -28.09 22.12 -10.64
N GLU A 364 -27.46 22.00 -9.47
CA GLU A 364 -26.04 22.38 -9.28
C GLU A 364 -25.13 21.72 -10.33
N PHE A 365 -25.22 20.40 -10.51
CA PHE A 365 -24.40 19.71 -11.52
C PHE A 365 -24.87 19.95 -12.96
N ALA A 366 -26.15 20.26 -13.19
CA ALA A 366 -26.65 20.64 -14.51
C ALA A 366 -26.11 22.02 -14.95
N GLU A 367 -26.04 23.00 -14.03
CA GLU A 367 -25.44 24.32 -14.27
C GLU A 367 -23.94 24.20 -14.53
N LEU A 368 -23.22 23.41 -13.73
CA LEU A 368 -21.79 23.13 -13.93
C LEU A 368 -21.53 22.47 -15.30
N ARG A 369 -22.32 21.46 -15.67
CA ARG A 369 -22.23 20.80 -16.98
C ARG A 369 -22.55 21.75 -18.14
N ALA A 370 -23.41 22.73 -17.93
CA ALA A 370 -23.73 23.79 -18.89
C ALA A 370 -22.73 24.96 -18.87
N GLY A 371 -21.59 24.84 -18.17
CA GLY A 371 -20.54 25.86 -18.16
C GLY A 371 -20.87 27.11 -17.34
N ARG A 372 -21.79 27.02 -16.37
CA ARG A 372 -22.16 28.13 -15.46
C ARG A 372 -21.73 27.84 -14.02
N LEU A 373 -21.61 28.90 -13.22
CA LEU A 373 -21.51 28.77 -11.76
C LEU A 373 -22.90 28.46 -11.18
N PRO A 374 -23.01 27.69 -10.09
CA PRO A 374 -24.30 27.36 -9.51
C PRO A 374 -25.05 28.56 -8.93
N SER A 375 -26.37 28.59 -9.10
CA SER A 375 -27.26 29.59 -8.50
C SER A 375 -27.53 29.33 -7.00
N ASP A 376 -27.60 28.05 -6.60
CA ASP A 376 -27.52 27.61 -5.19
C ASP A 376 -26.36 26.62 -5.02
N PRO A 377 -25.15 27.09 -4.65
CA PRO A 377 -23.97 26.24 -4.60
C PRO A 377 -23.89 25.38 -3.33
N THR A 378 -23.32 24.18 -3.45
CA THR A 378 -22.74 23.47 -2.31
C THR A 378 -21.39 24.10 -1.96
N ILE A 379 -21.20 24.49 -0.70
CA ILE A 379 -20.03 25.23 -0.21
C ILE A 379 -19.27 24.37 0.79
N TYR A 380 -17.99 24.15 0.54
CA TYR A 380 -17.07 23.59 1.52
C TYR A 380 -16.35 24.72 2.25
N VAL A 381 -16.33 24.66 3.59
CA VAL A 381 -15.59 25.58 4.46
C VAL A 381 -14.55 24.78 5.25
N CYS A 382 -13.28 25.12 5.10
CA CYS A 382 -12.21 24.64 5.96
C CYS A 382 -11.82 25.74 6.95
N ALA A 383 -12.16 25.54 8.23
CA ALA A 383 -11.83 26.45 9.33
C ALA A 383 -10.50 26.02 9.97
N GLN A 384 -9.38 26.53 9.44
CA GLN A 384 -8.06 25.93 9.61
C GLN A 384 -7.47 26.08 11.02
N ASP A 385 -8.03 26.99 11.82
CA ASP A 385 -7.64 27.26 13.21
C ASP A 385 -8.49 26.50 14.23
N ARG A 386 -9.49 25.73 13.77
CA ARG A 386 -10.39 24.95 14.62
C ARG A 386 -9.94 23.50 14.76
N ALA A 387 -10.25 22.94 15.92
CA ALA A 387 -10.26 21.50 16.14
C ALA A 387 -11.64 20.92 15.75
N ASP A 388 -11.89 19.70 16.21
CA ASP A 388 -13.14 18.96 15.98
C ASP A 388 -14.07 19.08 17.19
N ASP A 389 -14.31 20.32 17.60
CA ASP A 389 -15.22 20.68 18.68
C ASP A 389 -16.07 21.91 18.29
N ASP A 390 -17.10 22.18 19.07
CA ASP A 390 -18.07 23.26 18.82
C ASP A 390 -17.59 24.62 19.36
N SER A 391 -16.31 24.78 19.72
CA SER A 391 -15.83 26.03 20.33
C SER A 391 -15.96 27.23 19.38
N ALA A 392 -16.47 28.33 19.93
CA ALA A 392 -16.47 29.61 19.24
C ALA A 392 -15.07 30.25 19.37
N LEU A 393 -14.57 30.84 18.28
CA LEU A 393 -13.35 31.64 18.30
C LEU A 393 -13.70 33.13 18.33
N ASP A 394 -13.44 33.78 19.46
CA ASP A 394 -13.60 35.24 19.64
C ASP A 394 -12.51 36.07 18.93
N ARG A 395 -11.77 35.45 18.00
CA ARG A 395 -10.72 36.07 17.17
C ARG A 395 -10.95 35.76 15.69
N PRO A 396 -10.37 36.55 14.77
CA PRO A 396 -10.31 36.13 13.37
C PRO A 396 -9.57 34.80 13.22
N GLU A 397 -10.09 33.94 12.35
CA GLU A 397 -9.57 32.63 12.01
C GLU A 397 -9.32 32.51 10.50
N ARG A 398 -8.46 31.57 10.11
CA ARG A 398 -8.15 31.28 8.70
C ARG A 398 -9.20 30.37 8.08
N LEU A 399 -9.91 30.88 7.07
CA LEU A 399 -10.95 30.17 6.34
C LEU A 399 -10.58 30.00 4.86
N LEU A 400 -10.75 28.78 4.35
CA LEU A 400 -10.93 28.51 2.92
C LEU A 400 -12.41 28.19 2.68
N CYS A 401 -13.08 28.98 1.84
CA CYS A 401 -14.39 28.63 1.29
C CYS A 401 -14.23 28.18 -0.16
N LEU A 402 -14.91 27.12 -0.58
CA LEU A 402 -14.82 26.54 -1.92
C LEU A 402 -16.20 26.23 -2.49
N VAL A 403 -16.42 26.62 -3.74
CA VAL A 403 -17.58 26.26 -4.57
C VAL A 403 -17.07 25.58 -5.84
N ASN A 404 -17.71 24.49 -6.26
CA ASN A 404 -17.35 23.80 -7.51
C ASN A 404 -17.61 24.72 -8.72
N ALA A 405 -16.76 24.63 -9.75
CA ALA A 405 -16.88 25.44 -10.96
C ALA A 405 -16.56 24.62 -12.22
N PRO A 406 -17.06 25.02 -13.41
CA PRO A 406 -16.63 24.41 -14.67
C PRO A 406 -15.16 24.77 -15.00
N ALA A 407 -14.43 23.84 -15.62
CA ALA A 407 -13.03 24.03 -16.02
C ALA A 407 -12.90 24.80 -17.35
N LEU A 408 -13.28 26.07 -17.32
CA LEU A 408 -13.28 27.01 -18.46
C LEU A 408 -11.95 27.77 -18.64
N GLY A 409 -11.18 27.93 -17.56
CA GLY A 409 -9.85 28.50 -17.56
C GLY A 409 -9.72 29.85 -18.28
N LEU A 410 -8.70 29.95 -19.14
CA LEU A 410 -8.41 31.11 -19.98
C LEU A 410 -9.16 31.08 -21.33
N GLU A 411 -9.76 29.94 -21.70
CA GLU A 411 -10.59 29.80 -22.91
C GLU A 411 -11.91 30.58 -22.78
N ARG A 412 -12.52 30.54 -21.58
CA ARG A 412 -13.61 31.43 -21.17
C ARG A 412 -13.40 31.86 -19.70
N PRO A 413 -12.66 32.94 -19.45
CA PRO A 413 -12.55 33.52 -18.11
C PRO A 413 -13.93 33.93 -17.58
N LEU A 414 -14.15 33.75 -16.29
CA LEU A 414 -15.37 34.22 -15.63
C LEU A 414 -15.34 35.75 -15.53
N ALA A 415 -16.47 36.39 -15.85
CA ALA A 415 -16.58 37.84 -15.67
C ALA A 415 -16.52 38.21 -14.18
N PRO A 416 -16.01 39.40 -13.80
CA PRO A 416 -16.04 39.86 -12.41
C PRO A 416 -17.44 39.85 -11.78
N THR A 417 -18.48 40.06 -12.59
CA THR A 417 -19.89 39.95 -12.19
C THR A 417 -20.34 38.52 -11.90
N GLU A 418 -19.87 37.51 -12.66
CA GLU A 418 -20.12 36.09 -12.35
C GLU A 418 -19.46 35.69 -11.02
N ILE A 419 -18.23 36.15 -10.77
CA ILE A 419 -17.50 35.90 -9.52
C ILE A 419 -18.22 36.58 -8.34
N ALA A 420 -18.57 37.87 -8.45
CA ALA A 420 -19.31 38.60 -7.41
C ALA A 420 -20.70 37.99 -7.12
N THR A 421 -21.38 37.47 -8.14
CA THR A 421 -22.65 36.73 -7.98
C THR A 421 -22.43 35.42 -7.23
N CYS A 422 -21.36 34.68 -7.54
CA CYS A 422 -20.99 33.46 -6.82
C CYS A 422 -20.65 33.75 -5.34
N GLU A 423 -19.90 34.81 -5.04
CA GLU A 423 -19.63 35.24 -3.67
C GLU A 423 -20.92 35.64 -2.93
N THR A 424 -21.87 36.28 -3.62
CA THR A 424 -23.18 36.66 -3.06
C THR A 424 -24.02 35.42 -2.73
N ASN A 425 -24.12 34.47 -3.67
CA ASN A 425 -24.82 33.19 -3.47
C ASN A 425 -24.18 32.36 -2.34
N LEU A 426 -22.85 32.36 -2.26
CA LEU A 426 -22.10 31.75 -1.16
C LEU A 426 -22.50 32.36 0.18
N ARG A 427 -22.44 33.69 0.33
CA ARG A 427 -22.77 34.39 1.57
C ARG A 427 -24.24 34.20 1.96
N ARG A 428 -25.16 34.26 0.99
CA ARG A 428 -26.59 33.95 1.17
C ARG A 428 -26.75 32.56 1.78
N LYS A 429 -26.18 31.53 1.14
CA LYS A 429 -26.33 30.14 1.55
C LYS A 429 -25.72 29.84 2.94
N LEU A 430 -24.55 30.41 3.25
CA LEU A 430 -23.99 30.31 4.59
C LEU A 430 -24.92 30.94 5.64
N THR A 431 -25.50 32.10 5.33
CA THR A 431 -26.42 32.81 6.22
C THR A 431 -27.74 32.05 6.43
N GLU A 432 -28.29 31.41 5.39
CA GLU A 432 -29.45 30.51 5.46
C GLU A 432 -29.21 29.30 6.40
N CYS A 433 -27.98 28.82 6.46
CA CYS A 433 -27.55 27.79 7.42
C CYS A 433 -27.13 28.37 8.79
N GLY A 434 -27.26 29.67 9.03
CA GLY A 434 -26.93 30.34 10.29
C GLY A 434 -25.48 30.80 10.44
N LEU A 435 -24.61 30.59 9.45
CA LEU A 435 -23.21 31.01 9.49
C LEU A 435 -23.02 32.42 8.92
N THR A 436 -22.60 33.37 9.76
CA THR A 436 -22.13 34.68 9.33
C THR A 436 -20.60 34.71 9.25
N ILE A 437 -20.03 35.14 8.12
CA ILE A 437 -18.58 35.34 7.95
C ILE A 437 -18.30 36.83 7.68
N LYS A 438 -17.61 37.48 8.62
CA LYS A 438 -17.05 38.83 8.45
C LYS A 438 -15.55 38.73 8.14
N ALA A 439 -15.23 38.67 6.85
CA ALA A 439 -13.85 38.66 6.34
C ALA A 439 -13.15 40.01 6.59
N THR A 440 -11.84 39.97 6.83
CA THR A 440 -11.00 41.17 6.83
C THR A 440 -10.59 41.55 5.38
N PRO A 441 -10.11 42.79 5.15
CA PRO A 441 -9.55 43.18 3.85
C PRO A 441 -8.41 42.24 3.42
N GLY A 442 -8.24 42.01 2.11
CA GLY A 442 -7.22 41.09 1.61
C GLY A 442 -7.63 39.62 1.57
N THR A 443 -8.92 39.34 1.33
CA THR A 443 -9.37 38.01 0.89
C THR A 443 -8.77 37.70 -0.48
N VAL A 444 -8.23 36.49 -0.66
CA VAL A 444 -7.62 36.03 -1.91
C VAL A 444 -8.57 35.07 -2.63
N THR A 445 -9.12 35.52 -3.74
CA THR A 445 -9.96 34.69 -4.63
C THR A 445 -9.10 33.96 -5.66
N THR A 446 -9.27 32.64 -5.81
CA THR A 446 -8.73 31.87 -6.95
C THR A 446 -9.89 31.24 -7.70
N ASP A 447 -10.00 31.55 -8.99
CA ASP A 447 -11.03 31.09 -9.92
C ASP A 447 -10.43 30.09 -10.95
N PRO A 448 -11.21 29.51 -11.89
CA PRO A 448 -10.67 28.61 -12.91
C PRO A 448 -9.56 29.23 -13.76
N ALA A 449 -9.61 30.53 -14.08
CA ALA A 449 -8.53 31.21 -14.79
C ALA A 449 -7.26 31.33 -13.93
N GLY A 450 -7.41 31.60 -12.63
CA GLY A 450 -6.33 31.55 -11.65
C GLY A 450 -5.72 30.15 -11.51
N PHE A 451 -6.54 29.11 -11.44
CA PHE A 451 -6.07 27.73 -11.42
C PHE A 451 -5.37 27.32 -12.71
N GLU A 452 -5.79 27.80 -13.89
CA GLU A 452 -5.04 27.56 -15.13
C GLU A 452 -3.69 28.29 -15.16
N ARG A 453 -3.63 29.55 -14.69
CA ARG A 453 -2.34 30.25 -14.54
C ARG A 453 -1.39 29.48 -13.61
N LEU A 454 -1.90 28.83 -12.57
CA LEU A 454 -1.14 27.95 -11.66
C LEU A 454 -0.82 26.57 -12.25
N PHE A 455 -1.69 26.01 -13.10
CA PHE A 455 -1.58 24.67 -13.70
C PHE A 455 -2.00 24.72 -15.19
N PRO A 456 -1.08 25.09 -16.11
CA PRO A 456 -1.42 25.38 -17.51
C PRO A 456 -2.04 24.22 -18.29
N ALA A 457 -2.81 24.55 -19.34
CA ALA A 457 -3.53 23.63 -20.23
C ALA A 457 -4.60 22.73 -19.57
N THR A 458 -4.99 23.03 -18.32
CA THR A 458 -6.00 22.27 -17.58
C THR A 458 -7.40 22.87 -17.66
N GLY A 459 -7.59 24.07 -18.21
CA GLY A 459 -8.82 24.84 -18.04
C GLY A 459 -9.11 25.21 -16.57
N GLY A 460 -8.11 25.11 -15.69
CA GLY A 460 -8.26 25.24 -14.24
C GLY A 460 -8.75 23.97 -13.54
N ALA A 461 -8.80 22.82 -14.20
CA ALA A 461 -9.25 21.56 -13.62
C ALA A 461 -8.36 21.12 -12.44
N LEU A 462 -8.98 20.84 -11.29
CA LEU A 462 -8.24 20.50 -10.07
C LEU A 462 -7.67 19.07 -10.09
N TYR A 463 -8.31 18.13 -10.78
CA TYR A 463 -8.01 16.69 -10.70
C TYR A 463 -7.59 16.06 -12.04
N GLY A 464 -7.33 16.86 -13.08
CA GLY A 464 -6.96 16.37 -14.41
C GLY A 464 -8.20 15.92 -15.20
N ARG A 465 -8.28 14.63 -15.56
CA ARG A 465 -9.44 14.07 -16.30
C ARG A 465 -10.59 13.69 -15.35
N ALA A 466 -11.82 14.04 -15.72
CA ALA A 466 -13.03 13.59 -15.02
C ALA A 466 -13.16 12.06 -15.05
N SER A 467 -13.79 11.51 -14.00
CA SER A 467 -14.01 10.06 -13.84
C SER A 467 -15.45 9.68 -14.20
N HIS A 468 -15.87 10.02 -15.43
CA HIS A 468 -17.24 9.83 -15.92
C HIS A 468 -17.46 8.53 -16.69
N GLY A 469 -18.41 7.71 -16.23
CA GLY A 469 -18.72 6.41 -16.82
C GLY A 469 -17.68 5.31 -16.56
N TRP A 470 -18.07 4.06 -16.80
CA TRP A 470 -17.34 2.86 -16.38
C TRP A 470 -15.92 2.72 -16.95
N MET A 471 -15.65 3.31 -18.12
CA MET A 471 -14.33 3.29 -18.75
C MET A 471 -13.35 4.37 -18.23
N ALA A 472 -13.79 5.37 -17.46
CA ALA A 472 -12.96 6.55 -17.20
C ALA A 472 -11.65 6.23 -16.45
N SER A 473 -11.73 5.32 -15.48
CA SER A 473 -10.58 4.89 -14.70
C SER A 473 -9.57 4.04 -15.50
N PHE A 474 -9.92 3.64 -16.74
CA PHE A 474 -9.08 2.94 -17.71
C PHE A 474 -8.46 3.88 -18.79
N LYS A 475 -8.68 5.22 -18.73
CA LYS A 475 -8.48 6.19 -19.85
C LYS A 475 -7.56 7.40 -19.58
N ARG A 476 -6.36 7.24 -19.04
CA ARG A 476 -5.44 8.37 -18.74
C ARG A 476 -4.16 8.26 -19.65
N PRO A 477 -2.94 8.84 -19.42
CA PRO A 477 -1.69 8.29 -20.06
C PRO A 477 -0.54 7.79 -19.11
N GLY A 478 0.19 6.69 -19.41
CA GLY A 478 1.01 5.84 -18.48
C GLY A 478 2.10 6.48 -17.59
N ALA A 479 2.74 5.70 -16.69
CA ALA A 479 3.93 6.17 -15.97
C ALA A 479 5.15 6.31 -16.90
N ARG A 480 5.28 5.38 -17.86
CA ARG A 480 6.20 5.47 -19.01
C ARG A 480 5.46 6.11 -20.20
N THR A 481 6.10 7.03 -20.90
CA THR A 481 5.56 7.62 -22.14
C THR A 481 6.03 6.87 -23.39
N ALA A 482 5.59 7.30 -24.58
CA ALA A 482 6.11 6.79 -25.86
C ALA A 482 7.52 7.35 -26.22
N LEU A 483 8.05 8.30 -25.45
CA LEU A 483 9.36 8.90 -25.65
C LEU A 483 10.37 8.27 -24.67
N PRO A 484 11.45 7.61 -25.13
CA PRO A 484 12.49 7.06 -24.26
C PRO A 484 13.10 8.11 -23.34
N GLY A 485 13.28 7.76 -22.07
CA GLY A 485 13.74 8.66 -21.02
C GLY A 485 12.69 9.62 -20.44
N LEU A 486 11.44 9.67 -20.95
CA LEU A 486 10.37 10.53 -20.39
C LEU A 486 9.32 9.73 -19.62
N TYR A 487 9.11 10.13 -18.36
CA TYR A 487 8.17 9.55 -17.40
C TYR A 487 7.15 10.56 -16.84
N LEU A 488 6.01 10.07 -16.32
CA LEU A 488 4.94 10.89 -15.73
C LEU A 488 4.67 10.52 -14.27
N ALA A 489 4.82 11.49 -13.35
CA ALA A 489 4.50 11.30 -11.92
C ALA A 489 3.10 11.81 -11.51
N GLY A 490 2.54 12.80 -12.23
CA GLY A 490 1.33 13.53 -11.83
C GLY A 490 0.04 12.69 -11.80
N ALA A 491 -0.97 13.10 -11.03
CA ALA A 491 -2.18 12.31 -10.76
C ALA A 491 -3.06 12.00 -12.00
N ALA A 492 -2.91 12.72 -13.12
CA ALA A 492 -3.83 12.69 -14.26
C ALA A 492 -3.66 11.52 -15.27
N SER A 493 -2.82 10.50 -14.98
CA SER A 493 -2.14 9.74 -16.07
C SER A 493 -2.05 8.16 -15.95
N ILE A 494 -2.70 7.36 -16.84
CA ILE A 494 -2.53 5.90 -17.19
C ILE A 494 -3.15 5.47 -18.57
N ARG A 495 -2.35 5.18 -19.63
CA ARG A 495 -2.66 4.41 -20.90
C ARG A 495 -1.35 4.19 -21.69
N GLY A 496 -1.24 3.12 -22.47
CA GLY A 496 -0.14 2.87 -23.42
C GLY A 496 -0.43 1.72 -24.38
N ARG A 497 0.53 1.37 -25.27
CA ARG A 497 0.63 0.09 -26.00
C ARG A 497 2.05 -0.07 -26.58
N GLY A 498 2.56 -1.30 -26.65
CA GLY A 498 3.84 -1.66 -27.26
C GLY A 498 4.37 -2.96 -26.64
N ALA A 499 4.67 -3.96 -27.46
CA ALA A 499 5.18 -5.27 -27.03
C ALA A 499 6.66 -5.41 -27.40
N ASP A 500 7.43 -6.13 -26.59
CA ASP A 500 8.19 -7.33 -26.99
C ASP A 500 9.11 -7.79 -25.84
N GLY A 501 9.58 -9.03 -25.92
CA GLY A 501 10.14 -9.76 -24.78
C GLY A 501 11.61 -9.48 -24.46
N GLY A 502 11.97 -9.73 -23.19
CA GLY A 502 13.35 -9.73 -22.70
C GLY A 502 13.37 -10.05 -21.21
N ALA A 503 13.81 -11.25 -20.84
CA ALA A 503 14.01 -11.59 -19.44
C ALA A 503 15.29 -10.92 -18.92
N ILE A 504 15.19 -10.15 -17.84
CA ILE A 504 16.34 -9.54 -17.15
C ILE A 504 16.20 -9.83 -15.65
N GLY A 505 17.29 -10.28 -15.03
CA GLY A 505 17.30 -10.77 -13.65
C GLY A 505 17.16 -9.66 -12.61
N ALA A 506 16.64 -10.03 -11.45
CA ALA A 506 16.59 -9.15 -10.28
C ALA A 506 17.88 -9.29 -9.45
N ASP A 507 18.60 -8.19 -9.29
CA ASP A 507 19.54 -7.96 -8.21
C ASP A 507 19.30 -6.55 -7.64
N ARG A 508 19.44 -6.43 -6.32
CA ARG A 508 19.75 -5.24 -5.51
C ARG A 508 19.29 -5.43 -4.07
N GLY A 509 20.12 -6.12 -3.28
CA GLY A 509 20.19 -5.86 -1.85
C GLY A 509 20.69 -4.43 -1.57
N GLY A 510 20.05 -3.73 -0.64
CA GLY A 510 20.46 -2.41 -0.17
C GLY A 510 20.06 -2.24 1.29
N GLN A 511 21.04 -2.22 2.19
CA GLN A 511 20.80 -2.14 3.63
C GLN A 511 20.61 -0.69 4.10
N PRO A 512 19.63 -0.40 4.97
CA PRO A 512 19.67 0.75 5.85
C PRO A 512 20.40 0.40 7.17
N ALA A 513 21.39 1.21 7.56
CA ALA A 513 21.77 1.37 8.97
C ALA A 513 20.69 2.23 9.66
N GLY A 514 20.22 1.99 10.88
CA GLY A 514 20.63 1.11 11.96
C GLY A 514 19.83 1.52 13.21
N ARG A 515 18.76 0.81 13.54
CA ARG A 515 18.04 0.93 14.83
C ARG A 515 18.46 -0.22 15.77
N SER A 516 18.12 -0.08 17.06
CA SER A 516 18.85 -0.69 18.20
C SER A 516 18.73 -2.21 18.37
N ARG A 517 19.65 -2.81 19.15
CA ARG A 517 19.72 -4.23 19.60
C ARG A 517 18.54 -4.70 20.50
N ARG A 518 17.30 -4.31 20.23
CA ARG A 518 16.13 -4.61 21.10
C ARG A 518 14.89 -5.20 20.41
N GLU A 519 14.88 -5.31 19.08
CA GLU A 519 13.77 -5.97 18.38
C GLU A 519 13.99 -7.49 18.36
N GLY A 520 13.02 -8.22 18.90
CA GLY A 520 12.97 -9.69 18.95
C GLY A 520 11.90 -10.28 18.01
N PRO A 521 11.58 -11.58 18.14
CA PRO A 521 10.81 -12.32 17.13
C PRO A 521 9.30 -12.07 17.08
N ARG A 522 8.78 -11.18 17.95
CA ARG A 522 7.37 -10.72 18.05
C ARG A 522 6.32 -11.82 17.89
N PHE A 523 5.84 -12.37 19.00
CA PHE A 523 4.81 -13.41 18.98
C PHE A 523 3.36 -12.89 18.89
N ASP A 524 3.18 -11.57 18.90
CA ASP A 524 1.91 -10.85 18.82
C ASP A 524 1.51 -10.41 17.40
N ILE A 525 2.27 -10.81 16.36
CA ILE A 525 1.99 -10.53 14.94
C ILE A 525 0.48 -10.70 14.64
N PRO A 526 -0.23 -9.69 14.09
CA PRO A 526 -1.63 -9.80 13.72
C PRO A 526 -1.84 -10.89 12.66
N VAL A 527 -2.94 -11.63 12.76
CA VAL A 527 -3.28 -12.71 11.81
C VAL A 527 -4.64 -12.40 11.21
N ALA A 528 -4.69 -12.27 9.88
CA ALA A 528 -5.93 -12.05 9.16
C ALA A 528 -6.83 -13.31 9.16
N ARG A 529 -8.13 -13.12 9.00
CA ARG A 529 -9.08 -14.19 8.71
C ARG A 529 -8.73 -14.86 7.37
N ASP A 530 -8.77 -16.20 7.29
CA ASP A 530 -8.19 -17.00 6.18
C ASP A 530 -6.65 -16.88 6.03
N GLY A 531 -5.97 -16.19 6.95
CA GLY A 531 -4.52 -16.04 6.99
C GLY A 531 -3.82 -17.08 7.87
N TYR A 532 -2.52 -16.89 8.09
CA TYR A 532 -1.68 -17.70 8.97
C TYR A 532 -0.47 -16.91 9.49
N VAL A 533 0.13 -17.40 10.58
CA VAL A 533 1.52 -17.08 10.96
C VAL A 533 2.17 -18.32 11.54
N TRP A 534 3.45 -18.50 11.30
CA TRP A 534 4.25 -19.44 12.05
C TRP A 534 5.64 -18.92 12.39
N TRP A 535 6.21 -19.52 13.43
CA TRP A 535 7.60 -19.38 13.83
C TRP A 535 8.27 -20.75 13.68
N TYR A 536 9.29 -20.84 12.83
CA TYR A 536 9.95 -22.08 12.43
C TYR A 536 11.36 -22.12 12.99
N VAL A 537 11.73 -23.21 13.66
CA VAL A 537 13.09 -23.49 14.12
C VAL A 537 13.55 -24.83 13.53
N ASP A 538 14.72 -24.86 12.92
CA ASP A 538 15.37 -26.08 12.44
C ASP A 538 16.80 -26.18 12.98
N ALA A 539 17.15 -27.31 13.57
CA ALA A 539 18.41 -27.49 14.28
C ALA A 539 19.07 -28.83 13.94
N LEU A 540 20.39 -28.82 13.85
CA LEU A 540 21.24 -30.01 13.69
C LEU A 540 22.29 -30.05 14.80
N SER A 541 22.65 -31.25 15.25
CA SER A 541 23.77 -31.46 16.18
C SER A 541 25.12 -31.27 15.47
N GLU A 542 26.17 -30.93 16.23
CA GLU A 542 27.54 -30.73 15.71
C GLU A 542 28.08 -31.95 14.93
N ASP A 543 27.66 -33.16 15.30
CA ASP A 543 28.03 -34.41 14.64
C ASP A 543 27.12 -34.77 13.43
N GLY A 544 26.08 -33.98 13.17
CA GLY A 544 25.08 -34.20 12.13
C GLY A 544 24.20 -35.45 12.31
N ARG A 545 24.23 -36.11 13.48
CA ARG A 545 23.49 -37.36 13.74
C ARG A 545 22.08 -37.17 14.29
N GLN A 546 21.82 -36.01 14.91
CA GLN A 546 20.52 -35.61 15.41
C GLN A 546 20.07 -34.32 14.73
N GLY A 547 18.77 -34.13 14.63
CA GLY A 547 18.17 -32.87 14.24
C GLY A 547 16.75 -32.76 14.79
N LEU A 548 16.23 -31.55 14.79
CA LEU A 548 14.83 -31.28 15.11
C LEU A 548 14.29 -30.13 14.27
N THR A 549 12.98 -30.15 14.06
CA THR A 549 12.23 -29.04 13.49
C THR A 549 11.03 -28.76 14.39
N ILE A 550 10.85 -27.51 14.78
CA ILE A 550 9.73 -27.03 15.60
C ILE A 550 9.02 -25.94 14.83
N ILE A 551 7.68 -26.00 14.76
CA ILE A 551 6.88 -24.95 14.14
C ILE A 551 5.67 -24.63 15.03
N ALA A 552 5.59 -23.39 15.52
CA ALA A 552 4.42 -22.88 16.21
C ALA A 552 3.48 -22.21 15.19
N PHE A 553 2.31 -22.79 14.94
CA PHE A 553 1.34 -22.32 13.95
C PHE A 553 0.13 -21.62 14.61
N ILE A 554 -0.30 -20.52 14.02
CA ILE A 554 -1.66 -19.96 14.13
C ILE A 554 -2.25 -19.94 12.71
N GLY A 555 -3.48 -20.42 12.53
CA GLY A 555 -4.05 -20.64 11.19
C GLY A 555 -3.33 -21.76 10.44
N SER A 556 -3.19 -22.93 11.09
CA SER A 556 -2.38 -24.06 10.62
C SER A 556 -2.60 -24.37 9.13
N VAL A 557 -1.62 -24.03 8.30
CA VAL A 557 -1.71 -24.12 6.83
C VAL A 557 -1.81 -25.54 6.29
N PHE A 558 -1.51 -26.53 7.13
CA PHE A 558 -1.67 -27.96 6.81
C PHE A 558 -2.85 -28.61 7.54
N SER A 559 -3.73 -27.82 8.15
CA SER A 559 -4.91 -28.34 8.86
C SER A 559 -6.06 -28.67 7.91
N PRO A 560 -6.55 -29.92 7.89
CA PRO A 560 -7.81 -30.26 7.22
C PRO A 560 -9.01 -29.63 7.92
N TYR A 561 -8.93 -29.38 9.23
CA TYR A 561 -10.02 -28.76 9.99
C TYR A 561 -10.15 -27.27 9.64
N TYR A 562 -9.04 -26.55 9.50
CA TYR A 562 -9.04 -25.16 9.03
C TYR A 562 -9.44 -25.06 7.57
N ALA A 563 -9.03 -26.03 6.74
CA ALA A 563 -9.48 -26.13 5.36
C ALA A 563 -11.00 -26.31 5.24
N LEU A 564 -11.65 -26.97 6.21
CA LEU A 564 -13.10 -27.21 6.25
C LEU A 564 -13.90 -26.16 7.03
N ASP A 565 -13.27 -25.35 7.88
CA ASP A 565 -13.97 -24.35 8.68
C ASP A 565 -14.56 -23.21 7.82
N LEU A 566 -15.84 -22.94 8.04
CA LEU A 566 -16.57 -21.84 7.40
C LEU A 566 -16.29 -20.49 8.09
N SER A 567 -15.89 -20.52 9.36
CA SER A 567 -15.52 -19.32 10.10
C SER A 567 -14.19 -18.74 9.59
N ARG A 568 -13.25 -19.57 9.12
CA ARG A 568 -11.90 -19.18 8.69
C ARG A 568 -11.14 -18.40 9.77
N ASP A 569 -11.41 -18.68 11.04
CA ASP A 569 -10.73 -18.07 12.16
C ASP A 569 -9.41 -18.81 12.44
N PRO A 570 -8.24 -18.21 12.15
CA PRO A 570 -6.95 -18.88 12.31
C PRO A 570 -6.66 -19.24 13.78
N PHE A 571 -7.26 -18.54 14.74
CA PHE A 571 -6.99 -18.73 16.16
C PHE A 571 -7.60 -20.01 16.72
N ASP A 572 -8.62 -20.59 16.06
CA ASP A 572 -9.20 -21.89 16.44
C ASP A 572 -8.46 -23.11 15.84
N HIS A 573 -7.37 -22.86 15.11
CA HIS A 573 -6.54 -23.85 14.45
C HIS A 573 -5.06 -23.61 14.72
N CYS A 574 -4.69 -23.67 16.02
CA CYS A 574 -3.33 -23.46 16.51
C CYS A 574 -2.64 -24.80 16.81
N THR A 575 -1.36 -24.93 16.43
CA THR A 575 -0.64 -26.21 16.53
C THR A 575 0.84 -26.00 16.90
N MET A 576 1.37 -26.85 17.77
CA MET A 576 2.81 -27.05 17.89
C MET A 576 3.19 -28.29 17.08
N ASN A 577 3.92 -28.10 15.98
CA ASN A 577 4.54 -29.17 15.23
C ASN A 577 5.95 -29.41 15.76
N VAL A 578 6.29 -30.65 16.10
CA VAL A 578 7.63 -31.05 16.55
C VAL A 578 8.00 -32.33 15.82
N VAL A 579 9.11 -32.27 15.08
CA VAL A 579 9.70 -33.45 14.46
C VAL A 579 11.13 -33.62 14.95
N LEU A 580 11.45 -34.81 15.46
CA LEU A 580 12.80 -35.21 15.84
C LEU A 580 13.33 -36.19 14.79
N TYR A 581 14.59 -36.02 14.39
CA TYR A 581 15.27 -36.84 13.40
C TYR A 581 16.60 -37.33 13.98
N GLY A 582 16.95 -38.60 13.77
CA GLY A 582 18.29 -39.07 14.14
C GLY A 582 18.44 -40.58 14.21
N GLU A 583 19.50 -41.04 14.87
CA GLU A 583 19.79 -42.47 15.09
C GLU A 583 18.91 -43.11 16.18
N ARG A 584 18.37 -42.31 17.12
CA ARG A 584 17.74 -42.85 18.35
C ARG A 584 16.25 -42.52 18.53
N ALA A 585 15.71 -41.51 17.84
CA ALA A 585 14.30 -41.13 18.01
C ALA A 585 13.73 -40.34 16.81
N ASN A 586 13.22 -41.04 15.79
CA ASN A 586 12.25 -40.41 14.90
C ASN A 586 10.93 -40.21 15.68
N ARG A 587 10.48 -38.97 15.81
CA ARG A 587 9.24 -38.60 16.52
C ARG A 587 8.54 -37.49 15.74
N PHE A 588 7.22 -37.58 15.61
CA PHE A 588 6.40 -36.57 14.93
C PHE A 588 5.20 -36.25 15.84
N CYS A 589 5.06 -34.98 16.23
CA CYS A 589 3.94 -34.49 17.04
C CYS A 589 3.31 -33.30 16.34
N MET A 590 2.00 -33.31 16.12
CA MET A 590 1.30 -32.18 15.51
C MET A 590 -0.15 -32.15 16.00
N THR A 591 -0.38 -31.74 17.24
CA THR A 591 -1.73 -31.69 17.83
C THR A 591 -2.35 -30.31 17.61
N GLU A 592 -3.50 -30.26 16.92
CA GLU A 592 -4.27 -29.03 16.76
C GLU A 592 -5.14 -28.74 17.97
N ARG A 593 -5.22 -27.46 18.34
CA ARG A 593 -5.93 -26.91 19.49
C ARG A 593 -6.70 -25.65 19.10
N GLY A 594 -7.79 -25.37 19.81
CA GLY A 594 -8.60 -24.17 19.64
C GLY A 594 -8.03 -22.93 20.32
N ARG A 595 -8.72 -21.79 20.17
CA ARG A 595 -8.36 -20.48 20.73
C ARG A 595 -8.09 -20.51 22.23
N ASP A 596 -8.86 -21.29 22.99
CA ASP A 596 -8.74 -21.38 24.44
C ASP A 596 -7.39 -21.94 24.91
N SER A 597 -6.70 -22.72 24.07
CA SER A 597 -5.36 -23.23 24.34
C SER A 597 -4.24 -22.28 23.88
N LEU A 598 -4.54 -21.15 23.22
CA LEU A 598 -3.56 -20.16 22.77
C LEU A 598 -3.40 -19.01 23.79
N ARG A 599 -2.18 -18.70 24.19
CA ARG A 599 -1.83 -17.44 24.87
C ARG A 599 -0.61 -16.83 24.18
N ARG A 600 -0.58 -15.51 23.98
CA ARG A 600 0.56 -14.82 23.36
C ARG A 600 0.63 -13.35 23.74
N ASP A 601 1.84 -12.81 23.68
CA ASP A 601 2.15 -11.38 23.72
C ASP A 601 3.38 -11.11 22.82
N ALA A 602 4.05 -9.97 22.94
CA ALA A 602 5.22 -9.65 22.11
C ALA A 602 6.44 -10.56 22.36
N SER A 603 6.59 -11.12 23.56
CA SER A 603 7.75 -11.89 24.01
C SER A 603 7.48 -13.39 24.17
N GLN A 604 6.23 -13.86 24.22
CA GLN A 604 5.91 -15.29 24.28
C GLN A 604 4.71 -15.73 23.41
N ILE A 605 4.73 -16.99 22.99
CA ILE A 605 3.55 -17.74 22.50
C ILE A 605 3.48 -19.10 23.19
N ARG A 606 2.28 -19.49 23.62
CA ARG A 606 1.97 -20.79 24.21
C ARG A 606 0.78 -21.41 23.50
N ILE A 607 0.92 -22.65 23.04
CA ILE A 607 -0.11 -23.44 22.36
C ILE A 607 -0.31 -24.72 23.18
N GLY A 608 -1.27 -24.67 24.10
CA GLY A 608 -1.51 -25.71 25.10
C GLY A 608 -0.34 -25.84 26.09
N PRO A 609 0.27 -27.03 26.20
CA PRO A 609 1.35 -27.25 27.16
C PRO A 609 2.71 -26.70 26.68
N SER A 610 2.90 -26.55 25.36
CA SER A 610 4.16 -26.13 24.72
C SER A 610 4.18 -24.63 24.40
N GLY A 611 5.36 -24.03 24.28
CA GLY A 611 5.51 -22.61 23.94
C GLY A 611 6.93 -22.13 23.66
N LEU A 612 7.04 -20.92 23.10
CA LEU A 612 8.27 -20.18 22.82
C LEU A 612 8.27 -18.90 23.65
N ALA A 613 9.40 -18.54 24.26
CA ALA A 613 9.58 -17.30 25.01
C ALA A 613 10.93 -16.65 24.70
N TRP A 614 10.94 -15.34 24.54
CA TRP A 614 12.12 -14.52 24.22
C TRP A 614 12.43 -13.57 25.39
N ASP A 615 13.62 -13.70 25.99
CA ASP A 615 14.04 -12.88 27.14
C ASP A 615 14.85 -11.61 26.76
N GLY A 616 15.05 -11.36 25.46
CA GLY A 616 15.95 -10.32 24.95
C GLY A 616 17.31 -10.84 24.48
N THR A 617 17.67 -12.08 24.82
CA THR A 617 18.96 -12.72 24.47
C THR A 617 18.81 -14.17 24.00
N THR A 618 17.88 -14.91 24.60
CA THR A 618 17.68 -16.35 24.39
C THR A 618 16.22 -16.61 24.05
N LEU A 619 16.01 -17.40 22.99
CA LEU A 619 14.73 -18.01 22.69
C LEU A 619 14.68 -19.36 23.41
N THR A 620 13.85 -19.44 24.43
CA THR A 620 13.58 -20.69 25.16
C THR A 620 12.29 -21.31 24.63
N ILE A 621 12.38 -22.55 24.16
CA ILE A 621 11.24 -23.35 23.68
C ILE A 621 11.00 -24.47 24.67
N THR A 622 9.80 -24.50 25.24
CA THR A 622 9.34 -25.58 26.13
C THR A 622 8.39 -26.47 25.37
N LEU A 623 8.67 -27.78 25.34
CA LEU A 623 7.85 -28.78 24.67
C LEU A 623 7.24 -29.74 25.68
N ASP A 624 5.96 -30.08 25.51
CA ASP A 624 5.33 -31.26 26.10
C ASP A 624 4.22 -31.77 25.17
N GLU A 625 4.64 -32.41 24.07
CA GLU A 625 3.75 -32.93 23.04
C GLU A 625 3.63 -34.46 23.08
N VAL A 626 2.64 -34.98 22.33
CA VAL A 626 2.42 -36.41 22.15
C VAL A 626 2.53 -36.75 20.66
N THR A 627 3.28 -37.80 20.33
CA THR A 627 3.44 -38.22 18.93
C THR A 627 2.18 -38.82 18.32
N ALA A 628 2.08 -38.71 17.00
CA ALA A 628 1.06 -39.34 16.17
C ALA A 628 1.71 -40.17 15.04
N PRO A 629 1.08 -41.27 14.58
CA PRO A 629 -0.15 -41.85 15.09
C PRO A 629 0.04 -42.70 16.38
N ILE A 630 1.27 -43.14 16.68
CA ILE A 630 1.58 -43.94 17.87
C ILE A 630 1.91 -42.99 19.04
N PRO A 631 1.18 -43.01 20.17
CA PRO A 631 1.43 -42.09 21.29
C PRO A 631 2.76 -42.36 22.02
N SER A 632 3.59 -41.33 22.13
CA SER A 632 4.75 -41.24 23.02
C SER A 632 5.00 -39.78 23.38
N ARG A 633 5.59 -39.48 24.55
CA ARG A 633 5.86 -38.11 24.98
C ARG A 633 7.10 -37.54 24.28
N VAL A 634 7.01 -36.28 23.86
CA VAL A 634 8.16 -35.43 23.50
C VAL A 634 8.15 -34.23 24.44
N ARG A 635 9.02 -34.25 25.46
CA ARG A 635 9.06 -33.26 26.53
C ARG A 635 10.48 -32.77 26.81
N GLY A 636 10.65 -31.47 26.97
CA GLY A 636 11.91 -30.85 27.39
C GLY A 636 12.03 -29.38 27.02
N THR A 637 13.27 -28.90 26.96
CA THR A 637 13.60 -27.49 26.69
C THR A 637 14.66 -27.39 25.59
N ILE A 638 14.46 -26.47 24.66
CA ILE A 638 15.46 -26.04 23.68
C ILE A 638 15.81 -24.59 23.98
N ARG A 639 17.10 -24.24 23.98
CA ARG A 639 17.58 -22.86 24.12
C ARG A 639 18.38 -22.47 22.90
N LEU A 640 17.87 -21.51 22.16
CA LEU A 640 18.52 -20.89 21.01
C LEU A 640 19.06 -19.51 21.43
N ARG A 641 20.31 -19.21 21.11
CA ARG A 641 20.93 -17.90 21.40
C ARG A 641 21.31 -17.22 20.08
N PRO A 642 20.44 -16.35 19.51
CA PRO A 642 20.76 -15.63 18.30
C PRO A 642 21.97 -14.72 18.45
N ASN A 643 22.93 -14.81 17.53
CA ASN A 643 24.04 -13.85 17.43
C ASN A 643 23.52 -12.44 17.08
N GLY A 644 22.38 -12.38 16.38
CA GLY A 644 21.63 -11.19 16.01
C GLY A 644 20.36 -11.59 15.25
N PHE A 645 19.50 -10.61 14.97
CA PHE A 645 18.38 -10.76 14.04
C PHE A 645 18.71 -10.06 12.71
N THR A 646 18.34 -10.68 11.59
CA THR A 646 18.36 -10.04 10.27
C THR A 646 17.32 -8.92 10.21
N ARG A 647 17.52 -7.92 9.34
CA ARG A 647 16.59 -6.79 9.18
C ARG A 647 15.53 -7.00 8.09
N ASP A 648 15.79 -7.92 7.16
CA ASP A 648 15.05 -8.00 5.90
C ASP A 648 13.89 -8.99 5.99
N THR A 649 12.66 -8.49 5.80
CA THR A 649 11.48 -9.31 5.52
C THR A 649 11.23 -9.35 4.01
N PHE A 650 11.08 -10.55 3.45
CA PHE A 650 10.90 -10.81 2.03
C PHE A 650 9.42 -11.06 1.72
N THR A 651 8.91 -10.48 0.64
CA THR A 651 7.61 -10.86 0.07
C THR A 651 7.77 -12.09 -0.83
N LEU A 652 6.94 -13.12 -0.62
CA LEU A 652 6.91 -14.35 -1.43
C LEU A 652 5.91 -14.26 -2.60
N ASP A 653 5.00 -13.28 -2.57
CA ASP A 653 4.07 -12.97 -3.65
C ASP A 653 4.16 -11.50 -4.09
N ALA A 654 3.61 -11.21 -5.28
CA ALA A 654 3.66 -9.88 -5.86
C ALA A 654 2.74 -8.85 -5.18
N ASP A 655 1.70 -9.29 -4.46
CA ASP A 655 0.80 -8.40 -3.72
C ASP A 655 1.30 -8.14 -2.28
N GLY A 656 2.36 -8.84 -1.87
CA GLY A 656 2.97 -8.78 -0.53
C GLY A 656 2.13 -9.43 0.57
N ARG A 657 1.15 -10.29 0.22
CA ARG A 657 0.26 -11.00 1.15
C ARG A 657 0.95 -12.10 1.93
N HIS A 658 2.04 -12.66 1.42
CA HIS A 658 2.86 -13.70 2.03
C HIS A 658 4.27 -13.15 2.26
N ARG A 659 4.72 -13.19 3.51
CA ARG A 659 5.95 -12.52 3.95
C ARG A 659 6.78 -13.47 4.81
N TRP A 660 8.08 -13.47 4.59
CA TRP A 660 9.06 -14.38 5.20
C TRP A 660 10.22 -13.57 5.78
N TRP A 661 10.57 -13.81 7.03
CA TRP A 661 11.68 -13.14 7.70
C TRP A 661 12.64 -14.19 8.27
N PRO A 662 13.81 -14.44 7.62
CA PRO A 662 14.84 -15.35 8.11
C PRO A 662 15.57 -14.73 9.31
N MET A 663 14.86 -14.70 10.44
CA MET A 663 15.19 -13.99 11.67
C MET A 663 16.62 -14.24 12.15
N ALA A 664 16.98 -15.49 12.43
CA ALA A 664 18.32 -15.86 12.87
C ALA A 664 18.82 -17.05 12.01
N PRO A 665 19.54 -16.78 10.90
CA PRO A 665 19.89 -17.79 9.90
C PRO A 665 20.80 -18.92 10.42
N SER A 666 21.65 -18.58 11.39
CA SER A 666 22.56 -19.49 12.09
C SER A 666 22.71 -19.02 13.53
N SER A 667 22.61 -19.93 14.49
CA SER A 667 22.58 -19.60 15.92
C SER A 667 22.91 -20.82 16.78
N PRO A 668 23.77 -20.70 17.82
CA PRO A 668 24.02 -21.78 18.78
C PRO A 668 22.74 -22.25 19.47
N VAL A 669 22.55 -23.56 19.51
CA VAL A 669 21.40 -24.22 20.16
C VAL A 669 21.83 -25.29 21.15
N GLU A 670 21.13 -25.32 22.29
CA GLU A 670 21.18 -26.38 23.29
C GLU A 670 19.83 -27.10 23.30
N VAL A 671 19.83 -28.41 23.13
CA VAL A 671 18.63 -29.25 23.17
C VAL A 671 18.74 -30.18 24.36
N THR A 672 17.75 -30.14 25.25
CA THR A 672 17.64 -31.06 26.40
C THR A 672 16.22 -31.58 26.50
N LEU A 673 16.01 -32.83 26.11
CA LEU A 673 14.74 -33.53 26.20
C LEU A 673 14.77 -34.56 27.33
N ASP A 674 13.76 -34.55 28.19
CA ASP A 674 13.54 -35.60 29.20
C ASP A 674 13.05 -36.89 28.52
N ALA A 675 12.17 -36.70 27.53
CA ALA A 675 11.49 -37.73 26.76
C ALA A 675 11.51 -37.31 25.28
N PRO A 676 12.16 -38.06 24.36
CA PRO A 676 13.17 -39.07 24.67
C PRO A 676 14.35 -38.44 25.43
N SER A 677 15.01 -39.18 26.32
CA SER A 677 16.14 -38.66 27.10
C SER A 677 17.35 -38.39 26.20
N LEU A 678 17.48 -37.15 25.76
CA LEU A 678 18.37 -36.73 24.68
C LEU A 678 18.93 -35.34 24.98
N SER A 679 20.24 -35.18 24.93
CA SER A 679 20.90 -33.88 25.10
C SER A 679 22.00 -33.70 24.06
N TRP A 680 22.03 -32.55 23.37
CA TRP A 680 23.05 -32.20 22.39
C TRP A 680 23.17 -30.69 22.16
N ARG A 681 24.25 -30.31 21.47
CA ARG A 681 24.59 -28.95 21.03
C ARG A 681 24.75 -28.92 19.51
N GLY A 682 24.58 -27.75 18.92
CA GLY A 682 24.82 -27.52 17.49
C GLY A 682 24.27 -26.18 17.02
N THR A 683 23.82 -26.15 15.78
CA THR A 683 23.41 -24.92 15.08
C THR A 683 21.95 -25.00 14.65
N ALA A 684 21.20 -23.94 14.92
CA ALA A 684 19.85 -23.81 14.43
C ALA A 684 19.62 -22.54 13.59
N TYR A 685 18.59 -22.63 12.78
CA TYR A 685 17.96 -21.58 12.00
C TYR A 685 16.62 -21.24 12.63
N PHE A 686 16.23 -19.96 12.56
CA PHE A 686 14.96 -19.46 13.08
C PHE A 686 14.35 -18.46 12.10
N ASP A 687 13.07 -18.62 11.76
CA ASP A 687 12.31 -17.69 10.93
C ASP A 687 10.87 -17.49 11.38
N THR A 688 10.22 -16.50 10.76
CA THR A 688 8.77 -16.46 10.70
C THR A 688 8.30 -16.34 9.27
N ASN A 689 7.19 -17.00 8.95
CA ASN A 689 6.40 -16.73 7.77
C ASN A 689 5.00 -16.30 8.23
N HIS A 690 4.43 -15.29 7.61
CA HIS A 690 3.03 -14.91 7.82
C HIS A 690 2.34 -14.59 6.51
N GLY A 691 1.03 -14.89 6.46
CA GLY A 691 0.21 -14.72 5.28
C GLY A 691 -1.15 -14.15 5.60
N ASP A 692 -1.61 -13.19 4.82
CA ASP A 692 -2.96 -12.64 4.91
C ASP A 692 -4.01 -13.54 4.24
N THR A 693 -3.55 -14.55 3.48
CA THR A 693 -4.36 -15.57 2.78
C THR A 693 -3.75 -16.97 2.92
N ALA A 694 -4.55 -18.02 2.71
CA ALA A 694 -4.09 -19.41 2.79
C ALA A 694 -3.14 -19.80 1.65
N LEU A 695 -2.00 -20.43 1.95
CA LEU A 695 -0.95 -20.80 0.98
C LEU A 695 -1.46 -21.46 -0.31
N GLY A 696 -2.36 -22.43 -0.18
CA GLY A 696 -2.87 -23.21 -1.32
C GLY A 696 -3.70 -22.39 -2.32
N ARG A 697 -4.03 -21.13 -2.00
CA ARG A 697 -4.71 -20.17 -2.87
C ARG A 697 -3.76 -19.52 -3.88
N ASP A 698 -2.50 -19.30 -3.51
CA ASP A 698 -1.58 -18.44 -4.24
C ASP A 698 -0.35 -19.20 -4.79
N PHE A 699 0.05 -20.30 -4.13
CA PHE A 699 1.20 -21.11 -4.52
C PHE A 699 0.78 -22.53 -4.99
N SER A 700 1.53 -23.09 -5.95
CA SER A 700 1.40 -24.46 -6.44
C SER A 700 2.41 -25.40 -5.77
N ASP A 701 3.65 -24.93 -5.65
CA ASP A 701 4.80 -25.64 -5.12
C ASP A 701 5.87 -24.66 -4.65
N TRP A 702 6.69 -25.09 -3.70
CA TRP A 702 7.95 -24.43 -3.39
C TRP A 702 8.99 -25.43 -2.92
N THR A 703 10.26 -25.02 -2.98
CA THR A 703 11.34 -25.70 -2.30
C THR A 703 12.15 -24.73 -1.45
N TRP A 704 12.60 -25.22 -0.29
CA TRP A 704 13.42 -24.48 0.64
C TRP A 704 14.66 -25.31 0.98
N CYS A 705 15.80 -24.65 1.15
CA CYS A 705 17.09 -25.29 1.31
C CYS A 705 17.93 -24.44 2.26
N ARG A 706 18.51 -25.03 3.30
CA ARG A 706 19.52 -24.40 4.15
C ARG A 706 20.79 -25.23 4.16
N ALA A 707 21.93 -24.59 3.90
CA ALA A 707 23.26 -25.12 4.17
C ALA A 707 23.95 -24.30 5.26
N ASP A 708 24.65 -24.96 6.18
CA ASP A 708 25.69 -24.31 6.98
C ASP A 708 26.99 -24.24 6.16
N LEU A 709 27.69 -23.12 6.26
CA LEU A 709 28.93 -22.78 5.54
C LEU A 709 30.04 -22.47 6.54
N LYS A 710 31.31 -22.43 6.11
CA LYS A 710 32.44 -22.18 7.03
C LYS A 710 32.37 -20.87 7.81
N ASP A 711 31.71 -19.85 7.26
CA ASP A 711 31.61 -18.49 7.82
C ASP A 711 30.16 -18.06 8.15
N GLY A 712 29.19 -18.98 8.05
CA GLY A 712 27.77 -18.64 8.16
C GLY A 712 26.83 -19.69 7.59
N SER A 713 25.86 -19.28 6.77
CA SER A 713 24.85 -20.15 6.17
C SER A 713 24.37 -19.64 4.81
N ALA A 714 23.90 -20.53 3.94
CA ALA A 714 23.17 -20.18 2.72
C ALA A 714 21.75 -20.73 2.74
N ILE A 715 20.82 -19.95 2.18
CA ILE A 715 19.41 -20.30 2.05
C ILE A 715 18.97 -20.13 0.61
N LEU A 716 18.35 -21.15 0.05
CA LEU A 716 17.69 -21.10 -1.26
C LEU A 716 16.19 -21.32 -1.04
N TYR A 717 15.37 -20.39 -1.48
CA TYR A 717 13.91 -20.47 -1.40
C TYR A 717 13.34 -20.23 -2.81
N ASP A 718 12.92 -21.29 -3.49
CA ASP A 718 12.26 -21.25 -4.79
C ASP A 718 10.75 -21.40 -4.59
N VAL A 719 9.96 -20.41 -5.01
CA VAL A 719 8.49 -20.42 -4.88
C VAL A 719 7.85 -20.34 -6.27
N ARG A 720 6.93 -21.27 -6.57
CA ARG A 720 6.07 -21.23 -7.76
C ARG A 720 4.66 -20.78 -7.38
N ARG A 721 4.25 -19.69 -8.02
CA ARG A 721 2.92 -19.10 -7.85
C ARG A 721 1.95 -19.68 -8.87
N ARG A 722 0.66 -19.67 -8.55
CA ARG A 722 -0.40 -20.22 -9.41
C ARG A 722 -0.64 -19.45 -10.69
N ASP A 723 -0.14 -18.22 -10.79
CA ASP A 723 -0.10 -17.46 -12.05
C ASP A 723 1.03 -17.92 -13.00
N GLY A 724 1.85 -18.90 -12.59
CA GLY A 724 2.99 -19.41 -13.33
C GLY A 724 4.29 -18.67 -13.07
N SER A 725 4.27 -17.58 -12.29
CA SER A 725 5.49 -16.86 -11.91
C SER A 725 6.34 -17.66 -10.93
N LEU A 726 7.66 -17.47 -11.04
CA LEU A 726 8.67 -18.06 -10.18
C LEU A 726 9.39 -16.95 -9.42
N GLN A 727 9.66 -17.17 -8.15
CA GLN A 727 10.58 -16.37 -7.36
C GLN A 727 11.67 -17.28 -6.82
N ASN A 728 12.92 -16.84 -6.93
CA ASN A 728 14.06 -17.45 -6.27
C ASN A 728 14.65 -16.41 -5.31
N LEU A 729 14.88 -16.83 -4.07
CA LEU A 729 15.71 -16.10 -3.10
C LEU A 729 16.93 -16.99 -2.84
N SER A 730 18.11 -16.56 -3.29
CA SER A 730 19.39 -17.24 -3.03
C SER A 730 20.24 -16.32 -2.18
N LEU A 731 20.34 -16.61 -0.89
CA LEU A 731 20.88 -15.72 0.14
C LEU A 731 22.05 -16.39 0.87
N ARG A 732 23.12 -15.65 1.17
CA ARG A 732 24.17 -16.05 2.12
C ARG A 732 24.18 -15.08 3.30
N PHE A 733 24.24 -15.64 4.50
CA PHE A 733 24.28 -14.90 5.76
C PHE A 733 25.58 -15.24 6.48
N ALA A 734 26.36 -14.23 6.85
CA ALA A 734 27.53 -14.39 7.71
C ALA A 734 27.11 -14.68 9.16
N ALA A 735 28.06 -15.15 9.98
CA ALA A 735 27.82 -15.53 11.38
C ALA A 735 27.32 -14.38 12.30
N ASP A 736 27.48 -13.12 11.89
CA ASP A 736 26.94 -11.91 12.56
C ASP A 736 25.52 -11.53 12.11
N GLY A 737 24.95 -12.27 11.15
CA GLY A 737 23.65 -12.01 10.54
C GLY A 737 23.69 -11.11 9.30
N ALA A 738 24.86 -10.64 8.85
CA ALA A 738 24.96 -9.83 7.64
C ALA A 738 24.59 -10.65 6.39
N ARG A 739 23.58 -10.17 5.64
CA ARG A 739 23.12 -10.78 4.38
C ARG A 739 23.91 -10.26 3.17
N ARG A 740 24.27 -11.16 2.26
CA ARG A 740 24.51 -10.89 0.85
C ARG A 740 23.65 -11.80 -0.03
N ASP A 741 23.18 -11.27 -1.15
CA ASP A 741 22.52 -12.09 -2.16
C ASP A 741 23.59 -12.83 -2.96
N ILE A 742 23.32 -14.08 -3.34
CA ILE A 742 24.22 -14.89 -4.17
C ILE A 742 23.55 -15.21 -5.49
N ARG A 743 24.35 -15.34 -6.56
CA ARG A 743 23.83 -15.70 -7.88
C ARG A 743 23.05 -17.01 -7.78
N PRO A 744 21.79 -17.09 -8.26
CA PRO A 744 20.99 -18.31 -8.17
C PRO A 744 21.73 -19.52 -8.77
N PRO A 745 22.00 -20.59 -7.99
CA PRO A 745 22.72 -21.75 -8.50
C PRO A 745 21.90 -22.52 -9.56
N LEU A 746 22.57 -23.41 -10.28
CA LEU A 746 21.97 -24.16 -11.38
C LEU A 746 20.88 -25.12 -10.85
N PRO A 747 19.74 -25.28 -11.54
CA PRO A 747 18.72 -26.25 -11.16
C PRO A 747 19.27 -27.68 -11.15
N ALA A 748 19.11 -28.38 -10.02
CA ALA A 748 19.52 -29.75 -9.82
C ALA A 748 18.29 -30.63 -9.59
N ALA A 749 18.07 -31.61 -10.48
CA ALA A 749 16.96 -32.55 -10.35
C ALA A 749 17.24 -33.56 -9.23
N LEU A 750 16.24 -33.83 -8.38
CA LEU A 750 16.32 -34.86 -7.35
C LEU A 750 15.40 -36.03 -7.73
N PRO A 751 15.77 -37.29 -7.39
CA PRO A 751 14.87 -38.42 -7.60
C PRO A 751 13.57 -38.20 -6.81
N PRO A 752 12.40 -38.62 -7.34
CA PRO A 752 11.15 -38.51 -6.60
C PRO A 752 11.21 -39.35 -5.30
N THR A 753 10.34 -39.05 -4.33
CA THR A 753 10.33 -39.78 -3.06
C THR A 753 9.93 -41.25 -3.24
N ARG A 754 10.35 -42.12 -2.31
CA ARG A 754 10.25 -43.58 -2.47
C ARG A 754 8.80 -44.07 -2.44
N PHE A 755 8.00 -43.56 -1.51
CA PHE A 755 6.63 -44.02 -1.30
C PHE A 755 5.63 -43.19 -2.09
N TRP A 756 5.65 -41.87 -1.93
CA TRP A 756 4.65 -40.98 -2.53
C TRP A 756 5.00 -40.46 -3.92
N ARG A 757 6.19 -40.82 -4.45
CA ARG A 757 6.72 -40.35 -5.73
C ARG A 757 6.56 -38.84 -5.89
N MET A 758 6.84 -38.09 -4.83
CA MET A 758 6.71 -36.64 -4.84
C MET A 758 7.85 -36.05 -5.69
N PRO A 759 7.58 -35.18 -6.67
CA PRO A 759 8.62 -34.52 -7.44
C PRO A 759 9.46 -33.64 -6.52
N ARG A 760 10.78 -33.59 -6.77
CA ARG A 760 11.74 -32.82 -5.99
C ARG A 760 12.75 -32.16 -6.94
N ALA A 761 13.12 -30.92 -6.64
CA ALA A 761 14.16 -30.19 -7.34
C ALA A 761 14.85 -29.26 -6.34
N THR A 762 16.14 -29.06 -6.51
CA THR A 762 16.95 -28.14 -5.71
C THR A 762 17.84 -27.33 -6.64
N ARG A 763 18.86 -26.67 -6.11
CA ARG A 763 19.94 -26.05 -6.89
C ARG A 763 21.29 -26.39 -6.28
N SER A 764 22.32 -26.37 -7.12
CA SER A 764 23.74 -26.47 -6.74
C SER A 764 24.60 -25.68 -7.72
N ASP A 765 25.86 -25.41 -7.38
CA ASP A 765 26.76 -24.63 -8.25
C ASP A 765 27.01 -25.34 -9.60
N ASP A 766 27.07 -26.67 -9.57
CA ASP A 766 27.37 -27.58 -10.69
C ASP A 766 26.12 -28.19 -11.35
N GLY A 767 24.92 -27.93 -10.83
CA GLY A 767 23.66 -28.57 -11.25
C GLY A 767 23.49 -30.04 -10.80
N ALA A 768 24.43 -30.58 -10.02
CA ALA A 768 24.36 -31.91 -9.42
C ALA A 768 24.08 -31.86 -7.90
N SER A 769 23.06 -32.60 -7.46
CA SER A 769 22.78 -32.76 -6.03
C SER A 769 22.25 -34.18 -5.76
N SER A 770 22.59 -34.74 -4.61
CA SER A 770 22.24 -36.14 -4.27
C SER A 770 21.55 -36.24 -2.91
N VAL A 771 20.59 -37.15 -2.80
CA VAL A 771 19.84 -37.38 -1.55
C VAL A 771 20.64 -38.31 -0.64
N VAL A 772 21.17 -37.78 0.46
CA VAL A 772 21.89 -38.56 1.49
C VAL A 772 20.88 -39.33 2.36
N ARG A 773 19.81 -38.65 2.80
CA ARG A 773 18.76 -39.25 3.64
C ARG A 773 17.46 -38.50 3.43
N THR A 774 16.35 -39.21 3.20
CA THR A 774 15.01 -38.62 3.31
C THR A 774 14.54 -38.76 4.76
N PHE A 775 14.23 -37.64 5.40
CA PHE A 775 13.74 -37.60 6.79
C PHE A 775 12.22 -37.76 6.85
N GLU A 776 11.51 -37.16 5.90
CA GLU A 776 10.05 -37.17 5.81
C GLU A 776 9.64 -37.43 4.34
N ASP A 777 8.73 -38.37 4.12
CA ASP A 777 8.13 -38.71 2.82
C ASP A 777 6.61 -38.78 3.00
N THR A 778 5.89 -37.75 2.56
CA THR A 778 4.42 -37.64 2.65
C THR A 778 3.82 -37.36 1.27
N PRO A 779 2.48 -37.44 1.08
CA PRO A 779 1.87 -37.23 -0.23
C PRO A 779 2.21 -35.90 -0.91
N PHE A 780 2.42 -34.84 -0.12
CA PHE A 780 2.52 -33.46 -0.57
C PHE A 780 3.74 -32.69 -0.04
N TYR A 781 4.49 -33.25 0.91
CA TYR A 781 5.68 -32.64 1.51
C TYR A 781 6.77 -33.69 1.75
N ALA A 782 8.04 -33.32 1.54
CA ALA A 782 9.18 -34.14 1.93
C ALA A 782 10.35 -33.29 2.45
N ARG A 783 11.06 -33.84 3.44
CA ARG A 783 12.29 -33.28 4.00
C ARG A 783 13.45 -34.23 3.74
N SER A 784 14.61 -33.73 3.34
CA SER A 784 15.79 -34.55 3.03
C SER A 784 17.09 -33.85 3.39
N LEU A 785 18.07 -34.61 3.86
CA LEU A 785 19.47 -34.19 3.85
C LEU A 785 20.04 -34.51 2.46
N LEU A 786 20.69 -33.52 1.85
CA LEU A 786 21.37 -33.68 0.56
C LEU A 786 22.89 -33.65 0.73
N ALA A 787 23.61 -34.00 -0.32
CA ALA A 787 25.01 -33.62 -0.54
C ALA A 787 25.07 -32.82 -1.84
N SER A 788 25.66 -31.63 -1.78
CA SER A 788 25.56 -30.59 -2.79
C SER A 788 26.79 -29.68 -2.75
N THR A 789 27.01 -28.88 -3.79
CA THR A 789 27.92 -27.73 -3.81
C THR A 789 27.12 -26.43 -3.74
N LEU A 790 27.53 -25.49 -2.88
CA LEU A 790 26.97 -24.13 -2.82
C LEU A 790 28.04 -23.08 -2.52
N ASP A 791 28.10 -22.02 -3.34
CA ASP A 791 29.06 -20.92 -3.28
C ASP A 791 30.53 -21.41 -3.18
N GLY A 792 30.84 -22.49 -3.92
CA GLY A 792 32.15 -23.15 -3.99
C GLY A 792 32.46 -24.14 -2.87
N GLU A 793 31.54 -24.36 -1.92
CA GLU A 793 31.76 -25.22 -0.76
C GLU A 793 30.96 -26.54 -0.84
N PRO A 794 31.56 -27.70 -0.49
CA PRO A 794 30.83 -28.95 -0.35
C PRO A 794 29.99 -28.92 0.93
N VAL A 795 28.67 -28.98 0.77
CA VAL A 795 27.68 -28.79 1.85
C VAL A 795 26.72 -29.97 1.98
N ARG A 796 26.10 -30.09 3.15
CA ARG A 796 25.02 -31.04 3.42
C ARG A 796 23.71 -30.34 3.76
N PRO A 797 23.03 -29.72 2.78
CA PRO A 797 21.87 -28.92 3.08
C PRO A 797 20.67 -29.75 3.55
N VAL A 798 19.90 -29.17 4.47
CA VAL A 798 18.53 -29.60 4.75
C VAL A 798 17.63 -29.00 3.67
N HIS A 799 16.90 -29.85 2.99
CA HIS A 799 16.04 -29.51 1.87
C HIS A 799 14.60 -29.94 2.12
N GLU A 800 13.67 -29.03 1.85
CA GLU A 800 12.23 -29.24 1.86
C GLU A 800 11.67 -29.06 0.45
N SER A 801 10.71 -29.90 0.07
CA SER A 801 9.87 -29.67 -1.11
C SER A 801 8.41 -29.81 -0.73
N LEU A 802 7.58 -28.85 -1.14
CA LEU A 802 6.14 -28.79 -0.85
C LEU A 802 5.35 -28.68 -2.16
N SER A 803 4.27 -29.45 -2.29
CA SER A 803 3.30 -29.35 -3.39
C SER A 803 1.90 -29.07 -2.84
N LEU A 804 1.47 -27.82 -2.96
CA LEU A 804 0.16 -27.38 -2.53
C LEU A 804 -0.97 -27.88 -3.44
N ASP A 805 -0.65 -28.22 -4.70
CA ASP A 805 -1.58 -28.95 -5.58
C ASP A 805 -1.90 -30.36 -5.05
N ARG A 806 -0.88 -31.09 -4.58
CA ARG A 806 -1.11 -32.38 -3.93
C ARG A 806 -1.79 -32.22 -2.58
N PHE A 807 -1.44 -31.20 -1.79
CA PHE A 807 -2.10 -30.90 -0.53
C PHE A 807 -3.62 -30.68 -0.71
N ARG A 808 -4.02 -29.95 -1.75
CA ARG A 808 -5.44 -29.67 -2.07
C ARG A 808 -6.22 -30.88 -2.60
N ASN A 809 -5.57 -32.02 -2.85
CA ASN A 809 -6.26 -33.23 -3.28
C ASN A 809 -7.18 -33.76 -2.14
N PRO A 810 -8.48 -34.02 -2.40
CA PRO A 810 -9.39 -34.52 -1.36
C PRO A 810 -8.94 -35.80 -0.65
N LEU A 811 -8.23 -36.70 -1.35
CA LEU A 811 -7.68 -37.91 -0.75
C LEU A 811 -6.55 -37.59 0.25
N VAL A 812 -5.72 -36.59 -0.06
CA VAL A 812 -4.66 -36.13 0.86
C VAL A 812 -5.29 -35.44 2.07
N GLN A 813 -6.27 -34.57 1.86
CA GLN A 813 -7.02 -33.92 2.95
C GLN A 813 -7.68 -34.94 3.89
N PHE A 814 -8.26 -36.01 3.35
CA PHE A 814 -8.86 -37.11 4.14
C PHE A 814 -7.84 -37.88 4.99
N MET A 815 -6.56 -37.94 4.57
CA MET A 815 -5.50 -38.64 5.31
C MET A 815 -4.87 -37.79 6.44
N LEU A 816 -4.94 -36.47 6.37
CA LEU A 816 -4.28 -35.58 7.35
C LEU A 816 -4.71 -35.79 8.82
N PRO A 817 -6.00 -36.01 9.16
CA PRO A 817 -6.44 -36.19 10.55
C PRO A 817 -5.74 -37.32 11.30
N PHE A 818 -5.25 -38.35 10.60
CA PHE A 818 -4.57 -39.50 11.21
C PHE A 818 -3.14 -39.18 11.69
N ARG A 819 -2.52 -38.12 11.17
CA ARG A 819 -1.23 -37.58 11.68
C ARG A 819 -1.40 -36.29 12.48
N MET A 820 -2.48 -35.56 12.28
CA MET A 820 -2.75 -34.29 12.96
C MET A 820 -4.03 -34.37 13.80
N PRO A 821 -4.00 -35.02 14.99
CA PRO A 821 -5.18 -35.11 15.84
C PRO A 821 -5.59 -33.73 16.39
N ARG A 822 -6.89 -33.46 16.45
CA ARG A 822 -7.45 -32.28 17.15
C ARG A 822 -7.81 -32.63 18.59
N ARG A 823 -7.52 -31.73 19.53
CA ARG A 823 -7.99 -31.79 20.92
C ARG A 823 -8.71 -30.49 21.28
N ALA A 824 -9.81 -30.61 22.03
CA ALA A 824 -10.45 -29.47 22.67
C ALA A 824 -9.83 -29.28 24.07
N GLY A 825 -9.17 -28.15 24.30
CA GLY A 825 -8.47 -27.81 25.56
C GLY A 825 -7.07 -28.40 25.68
#